data_AF-A0AAV2U1X6-F1
#
_entry.id   AF-A0AAV2U1X6-F1
#
_cell.length_a   1.000
_cell.length_b   1.000
_cell.length_c   1.000
_cell.angle_alpha   90.00
_cell.angle_beta   90.00
_cell.angle_gamma   90.00
#
_symmetry.space_group_name_H-M   'P 1'
#
loop_
_entity.id
_entity.type
_entity.pdbx_description
1 polymer ?
#
loop_
_entity_poly.entity_id
_entity_poly.type
_entity_poly.pdbx_seq_one_letter_code
_entity_poly.pdbx_strand_id
1 'polypeptide(L)'
;MIYSEFKQRYSILAPNVIPEGFVDGRQVTEKILEATNLDKSLYQCGNTKVFFKAGTLASLEDMRDEKLSRILSLFQADIRGYLMRRQYKKLQDQRVALTLIQRNIRKYLLLRTWSWWKLYTKIKPMLNIARQEEEMKKAAEELAKLKEDYEKLEKVRKELEEQNVTILQQKNDLFLQLQTEQDSLAEAEEKVSNLVLQRQDMESRIKELEGRLAEEEENSANLGNVKSQLAAEIEELKKDVEDLESSLQKAEQEKQTKDNQIRTLQNEIAQQDEAIGKLNKEKKALEEQNKRTQEALQAEEDKVNQLNKLKAKLESTLDEMEANLAREQKTRADVEKAKRKLEGDLKATQETVDDLERVKRDMEEQLKRKESEIANLNSKSEDDQNLIAQLQRKIKELQTRIQELEEDLEAERAARAKAEKARHQVESELEEVVERLEEQDGANAAQVDLVKKRESELMKLKRDLEDARIQNEQAVAAMRKKQTDAMSEVADQLDQANKAKTKAEKERNELKAEVDDLHAQLESLTKAKMNSEKAGKAIEVQLQEVTAQLEETTRNMAEESAGKARSSQENAELQRQLEEAESQLNQLNKVKQQLTSQLEEARNNYEEESKMRNKLNSEVRNLNADLDSLRESLEEEQSGKSDLQRQLQKLQGELQQLRSKGGGGDVRSEELDELKRRLNAKIQELEGELENSRSKCGQLEKTKARLQGELEDMSIDVERANGLASQLERKQANFNRTLAEWQKKFADAQAELENSNRDARAQSTEILRLKAQLEEANDQMETVRRENKNLSDEIHDLTEQLGEGGRNVHEVDKARRRLEAEKEELQAALEEAEAALEQEEAKLQRAQLEMAQVRQEVDRRLAEKEEEFEATRKNHQRALESQQASLEAETKGKAEAIRLKKKLEQDISELEVGLDAANRAKSEHEKTVKKFQQDIHDLQSQLEDQQRACDEMREQYQAADRRANMLSGEIEELRTALEQAERGRKMAESERAETADRVSEISTQCSSLNAQKRKLEADLAAMQADLEEAANDAKQADERAKKATADCARVFEEIRQEQEHTKQAEKARKQFEAQVKELQIRLEESESGASKTGKKAISKMEQRIRELEGELEAEQRRHGETQKNLRKVDRRMKELTMQSEEDKKNHDRMQELVEKLQGKITTYKRQVEEAEEIAAINLAKYRKIQHEIEDAEERADQAEQALQKLRAKNRSSVSMSRGASVVSGNNGQAARGRIQSSVTRTEEH
;
A
#
# COMPACT_ATOMS: atom_id res chain seq x y z
N MET A 1 4.52 35.10 -26.28
CA MET A 1 5.64 34.14 -26.25
C MET A 1 6.58 34.47 -25.11
N ILE A 2 7.15 33.47 -24.41
CA ILE A 2 8.10 33.73 -23.32
C ILE A 2 9.46 34.12 -23.92
N TYR A 3 10.21 35.00 -23.24
CA TYR A 3 11.49 35.50 -23.74
C TYR A 3 12.55 34.42 -23.99
N SER A 4 12.63 33.40 -23.14
CA SER A 4 13.55 32.26 -23.34
C SER A 4 13.23 31.48 -24.61
N GLU A 5 11.95 31.22 -24.86
CA GLU A 5 11.46 30.54 -26.05
C GLU A 5 11.72 31.36 -27.31
N PHE A 6 11.43 32.67 -27.26
CA PHE A 6 11.67 33.58 -28.39
C PHE A 6 13.16 33.65 -28.74
N LYS A 7 14.02 33.84 -27.72
CA LYS A 7 15.47 33.82 -27.87
C LYS A 7 15.93 32.52 -28.54
N GLN A 8 15.53 31.37 -28.01
CA GLN A 8 15.98 30.08 -28.56
C GLN A 8 15.55 29.88 -30.02
N ARG A 9 14.32 30.28 -30.39
CA ARG A 9 13.82 30.07 -31.76
C ARG A 9 14.41 31.05 -32.77
N TYR A 10 14.44 32.34 -32.47
CA TYR A 10 14.71 33.39 -33.46
C TYR A 10 16.11 33.99 -33.40
N SER A 11 17.00 33.52 -32.51
CA SER A 11 18.41 33.95 -32.48
C SER A 11 19.11 33.82 -33.84
N ILE A 12 18.71 32.84 -34.64
CA ILE A 12 19.26 32.59 -35.98
C ILE A 12 18.96 33.73 -36.97
N LEU A 13 17.94 34.54 -36.74
CA LEU A 13 17.60 35.67 -37.61
C LEU A 13 18.65 36.78 -37.50
N ALA A 14 19.24 36.96 -36.33
CA ALA A 14 20.20 38.04 -36.03
C ALA A 14 21.29 37.57 -35.04
N PRO A 15 22.13 36.58 -35.41
CA PRO A 15 23.09 35.97 -34.50
C PRO A 15 24.15 36.98 -34.01
N ASN A 16 24.52 37.96 -34.85
CA ASN A 16 25.57 38.94 -34.56
C ASN A 16 25.14 40.03 -33.56
N VAL A 17 23.86 40.10 -33.20
CA VAL A 17 23.31 41.15 -32.31
C VAL A 17 23.20 40.64 -30.87
N ILE A 18 23.38 39.34 -30.65
CA ILE A 18 23.36 38.71 -29.34
C ILE A 18 24.76 38.82 -28.72
N PRO A 19 24.93 39.53 -27.58
CA PRO A 19 26.23 39.60 -26.93
C PRO A 19 26.70 38.22 -26.45
N GLU A 20 28.00 37.96 -26.51
CA GLU A 20 28.59 36.74 -25.95
C GLU A 20 28.44 36.71 -24.41
N GLY A 21 27.95 35.59 -23.86
CA GLY A 21 27.69 35.39 -22.43
C GLY A 21 26.21 35.31 -22.03
N PHE A 22 25.93 35.29 -20.72
CA PHE A 22 24.56 35.28 -20.21
C PHE A 22 23.94 36.68 -20.29
N VAL A 23 22.90 36.83 -21.11
CA VAL A 23 22.18 38.09 -21.33
C VAL A 23 20.70 37.86 -21.09
N ASP A 24 20.07 38.82 -20.42
CA ASP A 24 18.62 38.85 -20.13
C ASP A 24 17.79 38.56 -21.39
N GLY A 25 16.88 37.60 -21.28
CA GLY A 25 16.05 37.15 -22.40
C GLY A 25 15.19 38.26 -22.99
N ARG A 26 14.76 39.23 -22.18
CA ARG A 26 14.00 40.39 -22.66
C ARG A 26 14.86 41.28 -23.54
N GLN A 27 16.06 41.66 -23.07
CA GLN A 27 16.99 42.48 -23.83
C GLN A 27 17.41 41.81 -25.15
N VAL A 28 17.65 40.50 -25.13
CA VAL A 28 17.98 39.76 -26.35
C VAL A 28 16.79 39.74 -27.32
N THR A 29 15.58 39.57 -26.82
CA THR A 29 14.36 39.58 -27.65
C THR A 29 14.15 40.96 -28.29
N GLU A 30 14.31 42.05 -27.53
CA GLU A 30 14.21 43.42 -28.05
C GLU A 30 15.26 43.67 -29.14
N LYS A 31 16.52 43.27 -28.91
CA LYS A 31 17.60 43.40 -29.90
C LYS A 31 17.35 42.59 -31.17
N ILE A 32 16.85 41.37 -31.05
CA ILE A 32 16.52 40.53 -32.21
C ILE A 32 15.38 41.19 -33.01
N LEU A 33 14.33 41.68 -32.35
CA LEU A 33 13.19 42.33 -33.00
C LEU A 33 13.56 43.66 -33.68
N GLU A 34 14.47 44.43 -33.08
CA GLU A 34 15.04 45.63 -33.70
C GLU A 34 15.92 45.28 -34.90
N ALA A 35 16.75 44.22 -34.79
CA ALA A 35 17.60 43.77 -35.89
C ALA A 35 16.82 43.18 -37.08
N THR A 36 15.64 42.60 -36.83
CA THR A 36 14.73 42.15 -37.90
C THR A 36 13.90 43.28 -38.51
N ASN A 37 14.13 44.54 -38.10
CA ASN A 37 13.39 45.73 -38.56
C ASN A 37 11.87 45.60 -38.43
N LEU A 38 11.40 44.90 -37.40
CA LEU A 38 9.98 44.75 -37.14
C LEU A 38 9.41 46.05 -36.57
N ASP A 39 8.27 46.53 -37.08
CA ASP A 39 7.65 47.75 -36.56
C ASP A 39 7.23 47.55 -35.09
N LYS A 40 7.58 48.54 -34.23
CA LYS A 40 7.20 48.58 -32.81
C LYS A 40 5.68 48.56 -32.60
N SER A 41 4.88 48.88 -33.61
CA SER A 41 3.42 48.74 -33.55
C SER A 41 2.91 47.28 -33.63
N LEU A 42 3.76 46.34 -34.06
CA LEU A 42 3.42 44.93 -34.30
C LEU A 42 3.75 44.00 -33.14
N TYR A 43 4.49 44.49 -32.15
CA TYR A 43 4.87 43.73 -30.96
C TYR A 43 4.90 44.62 -29.71
N GLN A 44 4.75 44.01 -28.54
CA GLN A 44 4.87 44.70 -27.25
C GLN A 44 5.65 43.82 -26.28
N CYS A 45 6.72 44.38 -25.69
CA CYS A 45 7.52 43.68 -24.68
C CYS A 45 6.90 43.87 -23.28
N GLY A 46 6.41 42.78 -22.69
CA GLY A 46 5.94 42.75 -21.30
C GLY A 46 7.04 42.39 -20.30
N ASN A 47 6.68 42.08 -19.05
CA ASN A 47 7.68 41.74 -18.03
C ASN A 47 8.26 40.31 -18.18
N THR A 48 7.43 39.35 -18.59
CA THR A 48 7.84 37.93 -18.73
C THR A 48 7.64 37.38 -20.15
N LYS A 49 6.87 38.08 -20.98
CA LYS A 49 6.44 37.65 -22.32
C LYS A 49 6.51 38.82 -23.29
N VAL A 50 6.83 38.51 -24.53
CA VAL A 50 6.59 39.38 -25.68
C VAL A 50 5.25 39.03 -26.32
N PHE A 51 4.47 40.05 -26.70
CA PHE A 51 3.18 39.94 -27.35
C PHE A 51 3.31 40.38 -28.81
N PHE A 52 2.61 39.70 -29.71
CA PHE A 52 2.62 39.98 -31.14
C PHE A 52 1.19 40.19 -31.64
N LYS A 53 1.00 41.08 -32.61
CA LYS A 53 -0.23 41.13 -33.41
C LYS A 53 -0.37 39.86 -34.25
N ALA A 54 -1.61 39.54 -34.64
CA ALA A 54 -1.88 38.38 -35.47
C ALA A 54 -1.11 38.46 -36.80
N GLY A 55 -0.54 37.35 -37.26
CA GLY A 55 0.26 37.26 -38.49
C GLY A 55 1.74 37.60 -38.33
N THR A 56 2.14 38.41 -37.34
CA THR A 56 3.55 38.81 -37.14
C THR A 56 4.46 37.63 -36.83
N LEU A 57 3.98 36.66 -36.05
CA LEU A 57 4.77 35.48 -35.68
C LEU A 57 4.94 34.50 -36.86
N ALA A 58 3.96 34.43 -37.77
CA ALA A 58 4.08 33.65 -39.01
C ALA A 58 5.17 34.23 -39.90
N SER A 59 5.21 35.56 -40.07
CA SER A 59 6.29 36.22 -40.83
C SER A 59 7.67 36.02 -40.21
N LEU A 60 7.78 35.98 -38.87
CA LEU A 60 9.03 35.63 -38.18
C LEU A 60 9.46 34.17 -38.39
N GLU A 61 8.51 33.22 -38.48
CA GLU A 61 8.81 31.83 -38.85
C GLU A 61 9.23 31.70 -40.31
N ASP A 62 8.56 32.38 -41.26
CA ASP A 62 8.94 32.34 -42.67
C ASP A 62 10.39 32.82 -42.88
N MET A 63 10.76 33.94 -42.24
CA MET A 63 12.14 34.45 -42.28
C MET A 63 13.14 33.46 -41.65
N ARG A 64 12.72 32.73 -40.61
CA ARG A 64 13.56 31.76 -39.91
C ARG A 64 13.76 30.52 -40.76
N ASP A 65 12.70 30.04 -41.41
CA ASP A 65 12.74 28.87 -42.30
C ASP A 65 13.58 29.14 -43.54
N GLU A 66 13.57 30.36 -44.09
CA GLU A 66 14.45 30.75 -45.19
C GLU A 66 15.94 30.65 -44.78
N LYS A 67 16.29 31.14 -43.58
CA LYS A 67 17.67 31.02 -43.05
C LYS A 67 18.04 29.57 -42.75
N LEU A 68 17.12 28.80 -42.16
CA LEU A 68 17.34 27.39 -41.84
C LEU A 68 17.49 26.54 -43.10
N SER A 69 16.73 26.81 -44.16
CA SER A 69 16.76 26.05 -45.41
C SER A 69 18.17 25.93 -45.99
N ARG A 70 18.96 27.01 -45.94
CA ARG A 70 20.37 26.98 -46.39
C ARG A 70 21.25 26.08 -45.51
N ILE A 71 21.12 26.18 -44.19
CA ILE A 71 21.90 25.36 -43.24
C ILE A 71 21.49 23.89 -43.35
N LEU A 72 20.19 23.62 -43.40
CA LEU A 72 19.63 22.28 -43.55
C LEU A 72 20.04 21.66 -44.88
N SER A 73 20.08 22.44 -45.98
CA SER A 73 20.54 21.94 -47.28
C SER A 73 22.02 21.53 -47.24
N LEU A 74 22.88 22.32 -46.59
CA LEU A 74 24.30 21.97 -46.40
C LEU A 74 24.46 20.74 -45.51
N PHE A 75 23.74 20.68 -44.39
CA PHE A 75 23.75 19.53 -43.50
C PHE A 75 23.23 18.25 -44.19
N GLN A 76 22.16 18.37 -44.99
CA GLN A 76 21.63 17.26 -45.80
C GLN A 76 22.65 16.82 -46.85
N ALA A 77 23.35 17.74 -47.51
CA ALA A 77 24.41 17.41 -48.46
C ALA A 77 25.56 16.65 -47.77
N ASP A 78 25.98 17.09 -46.58
CA ASP A 78 27.01 16.42 -45.80
C ASP A 78 26.59 15.03 -45.32
N ILE A 79 25.35 14.87 -44.82
CA ILE A 79 24.80 13.58 -44.44
C ILE A 79 24.72 12.65 -45.65
N ARG A 80 24.17 13.11 -46.77
CA ARG A 80 24.08 12.31 -48.01
C ARG A 80 25.48 11.90 -48.48
N GLY A 81 26.43 12.83 -48.45
CA GLY A 81 27.84 12.56 -48.77
C GLY A 81 28.47 11.53 -47.83
N TYR A 82 28.26 11.66 -46.52
CA TYR A 82 28.76 10.72 -45.51
C TYR A 82 28.17 9.31 -45.70
N LEU A 83 26.84 9.22 -45.85
CA LEU A 83 26.16 7.95 -46.07
C LEU A 83 26.61 7.28 -47.36
N MET A 84 26.73 8.03 -48.46
CA MET A 84 27.18 7.49 -49.74
C MET A 84 28.64 7.05 -49.69
N ARG A 85 29.54 7.77 -49.03
CA ARG A 85 30.92 7.33 -48.83
C ARG A 85 30.99 6.04 -48.01
N ARG A 86 30.18 5.92 -46.95
CA ARG A 86 30.11 4.70 -46.11
C ARG A 86 29.54 3.51 -46.90
N GLN A 87 28.49 3.73 -47.69
CA GLN A 87 27.90 2.70 -48.54
C GLN A 87 28.87 2.29 -49.66
N TYR A 88 29.54 3.26 -50.28
CA TYR A 88 30.54 3.01 -51.31
C TYR A 88 31.71 2.19 -50.78
N LYS A 89 32.17 2.46 -49.55
CA LYS A 89 33.19 1.64 -48.90
C LYS A 89 32.74 0.18 -48.73
N LYS A 90 31.48 -0.03 -48.28
CA LYS A 90 30.89 -1.39 -48.24
C LYS A 90 30.86 -2.05 -49.62
N LEU A 91 30.49 -1.33 -50.68
CA LEU A 91 30.48 -1.85 -52.05
C LEU A 91 31.89 -2.18 -52.57
N GLN A 92 32.90 -1.37 -52.23
CA GLN A 92 34.30 -1.67 -52.55
C GLN A 92 34.77 -2.94 -51.84
N ASP A 93 34.50 -3.07 -50.54
CA ASP A 93 34.87 -4.25 -49.76
C ASP A 93 34.16 -5.50 -50.28
N GLN A 94 32.87 -5.37 -50.64
CA GLN A 94 32.11 -6.42 -51.33
C GLN A 94 32.72 -6.79 -52.69
N ARG A 95 33.17 -5.83 -53.50
CA ARG A 95 33.80 -6.11 -54.80
C ARG A 95 35.11 -6.89 -54.64
N VAL A 96 35.91 -6.55 -53.63
CA VAL A 96 37.15 -7.29 -53.30
C VAL A 96 36.80 -8.71 -52.85
N ALA A 97 35.85 -8.86 -51.92
CA ALA A 97 35.38 -10.17 -51.46
C ALA A 97 34.81 -11.01 -52.60
N LEU A 98 34.00 -10.41 -53.49
CA LEU A 98 33.43 -11.07 -54.66
C LEU A 98 34.52 -11.56 -55.60
N THR A 99 35.57 -10.77 -55.84
CA THR A 99 36.70 -11.17 -56.69
C THR A 99 37.43 -12.39 -56.12
N LEU A 100 37.64 -12.43 -54.79
CA LEU A 100 38.21 -13.58 -54.10
C LEU A 100 37.30 -14.82 -54.18
N ILE A 101 35.99 -14.65 -53.93
CA ILE A 101 34.99 -15.71 -54.03
C ILE A 101 34.95 -16.27 -55.46
N GLN A 102 34.88 -15.41 -56.48
CA GLN A 102 34.88 -15.83 -57.89
C GLN A 102 36.15 -16.60 -58.23
N ARG A 103 37.32 -16.15 -57.78
CA ARG A 103 38.59 -16.87 -57.99
C ARG A 103 38.54 -18.25 -57.36
N ASN A 104 38.04 -18.37 -56.13
CA ASN A 104 37.90 -19.64 -55.42
C ASN A 104 36.90 -20.57 -56.10
N ILE A 105 35.75 -20.06 -56.54
CA ILE A 105 34.74 -20.83 -57.28
C ILE A 105 35.34 -21.34 -58.60
N ARG A 106 36.05 -20.50 -59.37
CA ARG A 106 36.71 -20.94 -60.61
C ARG A 106 37.72 -22.07 -60.36
N LYS A 107 38.55 -21.94 -59.32
CA LYS A 107 39.47 -23.02 -58.91
C LYS A 107 38.72 -24.29 -58.49
N TYR A 108 37.64 -24.16 -57.72
CA TYR A 108 36.82 -25.30 -57.32
C TYR A 108 36.14 -25.99 -58.51
N LEU A 109 35.65 -25.24 -59.49
CA LEU A 109 35.05 -25.80 -60.72
C LEU A 109 36.06 -26.61 -61.54
N LEU A 110 37.33 -26.21 -61.56
CA LEU A 110 38.44 -26.98 -62.13
C LEU A 110 38.75 -28.23 -61.28
N LEU A 111 38.87 -28.08 -59.97
CA LEU A 111 39.29 -29.15 -59.06
C LEU A 111 38.20 -30.22 -58.87
N ARG A 112 36.91 -29.88 -58.85
CA ARG A 112 35.82 -30.82 -58.52
C ARG A 112 35.74 -32.02 -59.48
N THR A 113 36.14 -31.82 -60.73
CA THR A 113 36.16 -32.89 -61.75
C THR A 113 37.47 -33.66 -61.76
N TRP A 114 38.53 -33.13 -61.15
CA TRP A 114 39.85 -33.73 -61.13
C TRP A 114 39.89 -34.99 -60.25
N SER A 115 40.38 -36.10 -60.81
CA SER A 115 40.37 -37.41 -60.14
C SER A 115 41.15 -37.44 -58.83
N TRP A 116 42.30 -36.76 -58.78
CA TRP A 116 43.12 -36.63 -57.56
C TRP A 116 42.39 -35.86 -56.45
N TRP A 117 41.62 -34.83 -56.80
CA TRP A 117 40.81 -34.09 -55.82
C TRP A 117 39.70 -34.98 -55.22
N LYS A 118 39.00 -35.77 -56.06
CA LYS A 118 37.99 -36.72 -55.58
C LYS A 118 38.58 -37.75 -54.61
N LEU A 119 39.76 -38.30 -54.94
CA LEU A 119 40.47 -39.23 -54.06
C LEU A 119 40.88 -38.55 -52.74
N TYR A 120 41.48 -37.36 -52.82
CA TYR A 120 41.88 -36.57 -51.65
C TYR A 120 40.68 -36.27 -50.73
N THR A 121 39.53 -35.87 -51.27
CA THR A 121 38.32 -35.59 -50.45
C THR A 121 37.75 -36.82 -49.77
N LYS A 122 37.98 -38.04 -50.28
CA LYS A 122 37.59 -39.30 -49.61
C LYS A 122 38.55 -39.70 -48.49
N ILE A 123 39.84 -39.40 -48.65
CA ILE A 123 40.89 -39.75 -47.68
C ILE A 123 40.97 -38.72 -46.54
N LYS A 124 40.80 -37.43 -46.84
CA LYS A 124 40.96 -36.34 -45.86
C LYS A 124 40.13 -36.51 -44.57
N PRO A 125 38.86 -36.94 -44.59
CA PRO A 125 38.08 -37.18 -43.37
C PRO A 125 38.64 -38.31 -42.49
N MET A 126 39.41 -39.24 -43.06
CA MET A 126 40.06 -40.33 -42.30
C MET A 126 41.34 -39.84 -41.58
N LEU A 127 41.87 -38.68 -41.97
CA LEU A 127 43.01 -38.01 -41.34
C LEU A 127 42.50 -36.91 -40.40
N ASN A 128 41.71 -37.29 -39.40
CA ASN A 128 40.96 -36.37 -38.55
C ASN A 128 41.68 -35.96 -37.26
N ILE A 129 42.86 -36.47 -36.94
CA ILE A 129 43.52 -36.23 -35.64
C ILE A 129 43.72 -34.73 -35.37
N ALA A 130 44.30 -33.98 -36.29
CA ALA A 130 44.48 -32.53 -36.15
C ALA A 130 43.13 -31.77 -36.12
N ARG A 131 42.12 -32.28 -36.83
CA ARG A 131 40.76 -31.72 -36.82
C ARG A 131 40.06 -31.98 -35.49
N GLN A 132 40.26 -33.15 -34.89
CA GLN A 132 39.74 -33.51 -33.57
C GLN A 132 40.41 -32.67 -32.49
N GLU A 133 41.73 -32.41 -32.58
CA GLU A 133 42.40 -31.48 -31.66
C GLU A 133 41.85 -30.04 -31.79
N GLU A 134 41.64 -29.54 -33.01
CA GLU A 134 41.06 -28.22 -33.23
C GLU A 134 39.59 -28.14 -32.78
N GLU A 135 38.79 -29.19 -33.03
CA GLU A 135 37.41 -29.31 -32.55
C GLU A 135 37.36 -29.42 -31.02
N MET A 136 38.28 -30.16 -30.40
CA MET A 136 38.40 -30.24 -28.94
C MET A 136 38.80 -28.91 -28.32
N LYS A 137 39.71 -28.16 -28.96
CA LYS A 137 40.10 -26.82 -28.51
C LYS A 137 38.94 -25.83 -28.63
N LYS A 138 38.22 -25.83 -29.76
CA LYS A 138 37.00 -25.03 -29.94
C LYS A 138 35.92 -25.42 -28.93
N ALA A 139 35.68 -26.70 -28.73
CA ALA A 139 34.73 -27.19 -27.72
C ALA A 139 35.15 -26.78 -26.30
N ALA A 140 36.45 -26.76 -25.99
CA ALA A 140 36.95 -26.28 -24.71
C ALA A 140 36.77 -24.77 -24.53
N GLU A 141 37.01 -23.97 -25.57
CA GLU A 141 36.76 -22.51 -25.58
C GLU A 141 35.26 -22.19 -25.47
N GLU A 142 34.41 -22.91 -26.20
CA GLU A 142 32.95 -22.82 -26.12
C GLU A 142 32.45 -23.23 -24.74
N LEU A 143 32.97 -24.33 -24.17
CA LEU A 143 32.62 -24.79 -22.83
C LEU A 143 33.08 -23.79 -21.75
N ALA A 144 34.25 -23.16 -21.93
CA ALA A 144 34.71 -22.12 -21.02
C ALA A 144 33.80 -20.89 -21.05
N LYS A 145 33.42 -20.41 -22.24
CA LYS A 145 32.44 -19.32 -22.39
C LYS A 145 31.08 -19.70 -21.80
N LEU A 146 30.59 -20.90 -22.11
CA LEU A 146 29.31 -21.38 -21.60
C LEU A 146 29.31 -21.49 -20.07
N LYS A 147 30.43 -21.90 -19.47
CA LYS A 147 30.60 -21.90 -18.01
C LYS A 147 30.59 -20.49 -17.43
N GLU A 148 31.30 -19.54 -18.05
CA GLU A 148 31.31 -18.15 -17.59
C GLU A 148 29.91 -17.53 -17.66
N ASP A 149 29.18 -17.77 -18.75
CA ASP A 149 27.81 -17.29 -18.93
C ASP A 149 26.84 -18.01 -17.98
N TYR A 150 27.01 -19.31 -17.77
CA TYR A 150 26.24 -20.07 -16.77
C TYR A 150 26.47 -19.54 -15.36
N GLU A 151 27.71 -19.26 -14.95
CA GLU A 151 28.01 -18.69 -13.64
C GLU A 151 27.38 -17.30 -13.46
N LYS A 152 27.40 -16.45 -14.49
CA LYS A 152 26.72 -15.14 -14.47
C LYS A 152 25.21 -15.32 -14.31
N LEU A 153 24.60 -16.21 -15.09
CA LEU A 153 23.17 -16.49 -15.02
C LEU A 153 22.77 -17.13 -13.69
N GLU A 154 23.61 -18.00 -13.12
CA GLU A 154 23.39 -18.62 -11.82
C GLU A 154 23.43 -17.58 -10.69
N LYS A 155 24.37 -16.64 -10.73
CA LYS A 155 24.41 -15.52 -9.77
C LYS A 155 23.16 -14.66 -9.86
N VAL A 156 22.77 -14.24 -11.07
CA VAL A 156 21.54 -13.45 -11.28
C VAL A 156 20.30 -14.23 -10.83
N ARG A 157 20.23 -15.54 -11.10
CA ARG A 157 19.14 -16.38 -10.63
C ARG A 157 19.06 -16.43 -9.11
N LYS A 158 20.20 -16.61 -8.41
CA LYS A 158 20.25 -16.62 -6.94
C LYS A 158 19.82 -15.27 -6.35
N GLU A 159 20.30 -14.17 -6.92
CA GLU A 159 19.88 -12.82 -6.52
C GLU A 159 18.36 -12.62 -6.69
N LEU A 160 17.80 -13.07 -7.82
CA LEU A 160 16.35 -13.00 -8.06
C LEU A 160 15.56 -13.94 -7.13
N GLU A 161 16.08 -15.12 -6.81
CA GLU A 161 15.45 -16.03 -5.84
C GLU A 161 15.45 -15.42 -4.43
N GLU A 162 16.54 -14.80 -3.98
CA GLU A 162 16.62 -14.09 -2.70
C GLU A 162 15.65 -12.90 -2.65
N GLN A 163 15.56 -12.12 -3.73
CA GLN A 163 14.58 -11.04 -3.85
C GLN A 163 13.15 -11.58 -3.80
N ASN A 164 12.86 -12.69 -4.48
CA ASN A 164 11.53 -13.32 -4.45
C ASN A 164 11.17 -13.82 -3.05
N VAL A 165 12.11 -14.44 -2.33
CA VAL A 165 11.92 -14.83 -0.92
C VAL A 165 11.64 -13.62 -0.04
N THR A 166 12.35 -12.51 -0.26
CA THR A 166 12.12 -11.26 0.49
C THR A 166 10.71 -10.71 0.25
N ILE A 167 10.25 -10.70 -1.01
CA ILE A 167 8.91 -10.25 -1.37
C ILE A 167 7.84 -11.19 -0.80
N LEU A 168 8.08 -12.50 -0.82
CA LEU A 168 7.18 -13.49 -0.21
C LEU A 168 7.11 -13.30 1.31
N GLN A 169 8.21 -13.00 1.98
CA GLN A 169 8.21 -12.70 3.41
C GLN A 169 7.40 -11.44 3.69
N GLN A 170 7.61 -10.35 2.95
CA GLN A 170 6.82 -9.13 3.09
C GLN A 170 5.32 -9.38 2.87
N LYS A 171 4.97 -10.22 1.89
CA LYS A 171 3.59 -10.64 1.65
C LYS A 171 3.02 -11.44 2.84
N ASN A 172 3.79 -12.35 3.41
CA ASN A 172 3.38 -13.15 4.57
C ASN A 172 3.21 -12.28 5.82
N ASP A 173 4.10 -11.33 6.05
CA ASP A 173 4.01 -10.38 7.16
C ASP A 173 2.75 -9.51 7.02
N LEU A 174 2.44 -9.03 5.80
CA LEU A 174 1.20 -8.31 5.51
C LEU A 174 -0.04 -9.20 5.69
N PHE A 175 0.04 -10.48 5.34
CA PHE A 175 -1.05 -11.42 5.55
C PHE A 175 -1.29 -11.69 7.04
N LEU A 176 -0.21 -11.81 7.84
CA LEU A 176 -0.32 -11.95 9.28
C LEU A 176 -0.90 -10.70 9.94
N GLN A 177 -0.49 -9.51 9.48
CA GLN A 177 -1.11 -8.24 9.91
C GLN A 177 -2.60 -8.20 9.58
N LEU A 178 -2.99 -8.63 8.37
CA LEU A 178 -4.40 -8.71 7.99
C LEU A 178 -5.18 -9.66 8.89
N GLN A 179 -4.61 -10.82 9.23
CA GLN A 179 -5.21 -11.77 10.16
C GLN A 179 -5.41 -11.14 11.55
N THR A 180 -4.39 -10.47 12.09
CA THR A 180 -4.49 -9.81 13.40
C THR A 180 -5.53 -8.68 13.42
N GLU A 181 -5.67 -7.94 12.32
CA GLU A 181 -6.70 -6.90 12.18
C GLU A 181 -8.10 -7.53 12.05
N GLN A 182 -8.23 -8.67 11.36
CA GLN A 182 -9.50 -9.41 11.30
C GLN A 182 -9.92 -9.95 12.66
N ASP A 183 -9.00 -10.52 13.44
CA ASP A 183 -9.28 -11.01 14.79
C ASP A 183 -9.64 -9.84 15.72
N SER A 184 -8.92 -8.72 15.64
CA SER A 184 -9.22 -7.51 16.39
C SER A 184 -10.59 -6.92 16.03
N LEU A 185 -10.95 -6.98 14.75
CA LEU A 185 -12.28 -6.57 14.27
C LEU A 185 -13.37 -7.49 14.80
N ALA A 186 -13.15 -8.81 14.80
CA ALA A 186 -14.08 -9.78 15.36
C ALA A 186 -14.31 -9.56 16.87
N GLU A 187 -13.24 -9.30 17.63
CA GLU A 187 -13.36 -8.93 19.05
C GLU A 187 -14.12 -7.61 19.24
N ALA A 188 -13.89 -6.63 18.38
CA ALA A 188 -14.60 -5.35 18.40
C ALA A 188 -16.09 -5.54 18.07
N GLU A 189 -16.43 -6.36 17.08
CA GLU A 189 -17.80 -6.72 16.71
C GLU A 189 -18.51 -7.45 17.87
N GLU A 190 -17.84 -8.37 18.55
CA GLU A 190 -18.38 -9.05 19.73
C GLU A 190 -18.62 -8.06 20.87
N LYS A 191 -17.68 -7.17 21.16
CA LYS A 191 -17.86 -6.09 22.15
C LYS A 191 -19.03 -5.18 21.80
N VAL A 192 -19.17 -4.79 20.53
CA VAL A 192 -20.30 -3.96 20.07
C VAL A 192 -21.61 -4.71 20.23
N SER A 193 -21.67 -6.00 19.87
CA SER A 193 -22.85 -6.85 20.07
C SER A 193 -23.25 -6.93 21.55
N ASN A 194 -22.28 -7.18 22.43
CA ASN A 194 -22.51 -7.22 23.88
C ASN A 194 -22.99 -5.89 24.43
N LEU A 195 -22.42 -4.76 23.99
CA LEU A 195 -22.87 -3.42 24.37
C LEU A 195 -24.29 -3.13 23.86
N VAL A 196 -24.66 -3.59 22.67
CA VAL A 196 -26.02 -3.47 22.14
C VAL A 196 -27.02 -4.27 22.99
N LEU A 197 -26.67 -5.49 23.39
CA LEU A 197 -27.49 -6.31 24.29
C LEU A 197 -27.65 -5.67 25.68
N GLN A 198 -26.56 -5.17 26.26
CA GLN A 198 -26.62 -4.43 27.52
C GLN A 198 -27.48 -3.17 27.41
N ARG A 199 -27.38 -2.43 26.30
CA ARG A 199 -28.23 -1.26 26.03
C ARG A 199 -29.70 -1.65 25.98
N GLN A 200 -30.04 -2.76 25.31
CA GLN A 200 -31.42 -3.26 25.25
C GLN A 200 -31.95 -3.68 26.63
N ASP A 201 -31.13 -4.36 27.45
CA ASP A 201 -31.53 -4.73 28.82
C ASP A 201 -31.80 -3.47 29.67
N MET A 202 -30.90 -2.49 29.61
CA MET A 202 -31.05 -1.21 30.30
C MET A 202 -32.27 -0.42 29.80
N GLU A 203 -32.52 -0.38 28.49
CA GLU A 203 -33.75 0.21 27.93
C GLU A 203 -35.01 -0.50 28.44
N SER A 204 -34.98 -1.83 28.60
CA SER A 204 -36.11 -2.58 29.16
C SER A 204 -36.34 -2.28 30.64
N ARG A 205 -35.26 -2.18 31.43
CA ARG A 205 -35.33 -1.80 32.86
C ARG A 205 -35.85 -0.39 33.03
N ILE A 206 -35.41 0.55 32.18
CA ILE A 206 -35.93 1.92 32.18
C ILE A 206 -37.43 1.91 31.91
N LYS A 207 -37.91 1.16 30.91
CA LYS A 207 -39.35 1.03 30.65
C LYS A 207 -40.13 0.38 31.79
N GLU A 208 -39.56 -0.62 32.45
CA GLU A 208 -40.20 -1.24 33.63
C GLU A 208 -40.27 -0.25 34.79
N LEU A 209 -39.22 0.54 35.02
CA LEU A 209 -39.20 1.60 36.03
C LEU A 209 -40.17 2.74 35.71
N GLU A 210 -40.26 3.15 34.44
CA GLU A 210 -41.26 4.11 33.97
C GLU A 210 -42.69 3.58 34.18
N GLY A 211 -42.92 2.30 33.90
CA GLY A 211 -44.20 1.63 34.16
C GLY A 211 -44.55 1.57 35.65
N ARG A 212 -43.60 1.19 36.51
CA ARG A 212 -43.80 1.19 37.98
C ARG A 212 -44.03 2.59 38.52
N LEU A 213 -43.34 3.60 37.99
CA LEU A 213 -43.55 4.98 38.37
C LEU A 213 -44.97 5.42 38.01
N ALA A 214 -45.47 5.08 36.82
CA ALA A 214 -46.84 5.36 36.41
C ALA A 214 -47.88 4.63 37.29
N GLU A 215 -47.64 3.36 37.65
CA GLU A 215 -48.50 2.62 38.58
C GLU A 215 -48.49 3.26 39.98
N GLU A 216 -47.35 3.71 40.48
CA GLU A 216 -47.28 4.42 41.77
C GLU A 216 -47.92 5.82 41.72
N GLU A 217 -47.83 6.53 40.60
CA GLU A 217 -48.56 7.77 40.38
C GLU A 217 -50.08 7.54 40.38
N GLU A 218 -50.55 6.46 39.75
CA GLU A 218 -51.96 6.05 39.78
C GLU A 218 -52.40 5.62 41.19
N ASN A 219 -51.59 4.83 41.89
CA ASN A 219 -51.85 4.42 43.28
C ASN A 219 -51.89 5.62 44.22
N SER A 220 -50.98 6.58 44.06
CA SER A 220 -50.96 7.84 44.80
C SER A 220 -52.20 8.68 44.53
N ALA A 221 -52.64 8.76 43.26
CA ALA A 221 -53.90 9.42 42.90
C ALA A 221 -55.12 8.71 43.52
N ASN A 222 -55.14 7.37 43.51
CA ASN A 222 -56.19 6.56 44.14
C ASN A 222 -56.21 6.72 45.66
N LEU A 223 -55.05 6.72 46.33
CA LEU A 223 -54.91 7.04 47.75
C LEU A 223 -55.37 8.47 48.06
N GLY A 224 -55.08 9.42 47.17
CA GLY A 224 -55.61 10.78 47.24
C GLY A 224 -57.14 10.83 47.20
N ASN A 225 -57.76 10.05 46.29
CA ASN A 225 -59.20 9.95 46.17
C ASN A 225 -59.84 9.28 47.41
N VAL A 226 -59.26 8.18 47.90
CA VAL A 226 -59.71 7.51 49.14
C VAL A 226 -59.58 8.44 50.34
N LYS A 227 -58.47 9.19 50.45
CA LYS A 227 -58.29 10.19 51.51
C LYS A 227 -59.35 11.29 51.44
N SER A 228 -59.74 11.73 50.24
CA SER A 228 -60.82 12.70 50.07
C SER A 228 -62.19 12.14 50.47
N GLN A 229 -62.46 10.86 50.18
CA GLN A 229 -63.70 10.18 50.59
C GLN A 229 -63.77 10.01 52.11
N LEU A 230 -62.69 9.51 52.73
CA LEU A 230 -62.60 9.38 54.18
C LEU A 230 -62.70 10.74 54.89
N ALA A 231 -62.12 11.80 54.30
CA ALA A 231 -62.27 13.15 54.83
C ALA A 231 -63.72 13.64 54.75
N ALA A 232 -64.45 13.29 53.69
CA ALA A 232 -65.88 13.60 53.57
C ALA A 232 -66.75 12.81 54.57
N GLU A 233 -66.48 11.51 54.76
CA GLU A 233 -67.15 10.69 55.77
C GLU A 233 -66.88 11.20 57.20
N ILE A 234 -65.65 11.61 57.50
CA ILE A 234 -65.32 12.22 58.80
C ILE A 234 -66.12 13.51 59.02
N GLU A 235 -66.31 14.32 57.98
CA GLU A 235 -67.07 15.56 58.11
C GLU A 235 -68.59 15.32 58.23
N GLU A 236 -69.10 14.29 57.56
CA GLU A 236 -70.49 13.81 57.74
C GLU A 236 -70.71 13.27 59.14
N LEU A 237 -69.79 12.45 59.66
CA LEU A 237 -69.85 11.92 61.04
C LEU A 237 -69.76 13.03 62.08
N LYS A 238 -68.94 14.08 61.86
CA LYS A 238 -68.93 15.26 62.75
C LYS A 238 -70.27 15.98 62.75
N LYS A 239 -70.90 16.11 61.58
CA LYS A 239 -72.22 16.73 61.46
C LYS A 239 -73.30 15.90 62.15
N ASP A 240 -73.24 14.57 62.02
CA ASP A 240 -74.13 13.66 62.74
C ASP A 240 -73.94 13.76 64.27
N VAL A 241 -72.70 13.94 64.73
CA VAL A 241 -72.40 14.20 66.15
C VAL A 241 -72.99 15.54 66.58
N GLU A 242 -72.85 16.62 65.82
CA GLU A 242 -73.49 17.92 66.11
C GLU A 242 -75.03 17.82 66.15
N ASP A 243 -75.63 17.07 65.22
CA ASP A 243 -77.08 16.86 65.16
C ASP A 243 -77.60 16.02 66.34
N LEU A 244 -76.82 15.02 66.77
CA LEU A 244 -77.08 14.22 67.97
C LEU A 244 -76.90 15.03 69.25
N GLU A 245 -75.89 15.90 69.32
CA GLU A 245 -75.70 16.84 70.44
C GLU A 245 -76.87 17.83 70.54
N SER A 246 -77.37 18.35 69.42
CA SER A 246 -78.57 19.21 69.41
C SER A 246 -79.83 18.45 69.86
N SER A 247 -79.92 17.17 69.50
CA SER A 247 -81.03 16.29 69.89
C SER A 247 -80.97 15.95 71.38
N LEU A 248 -79.76 15.72 71.92
CA LEU A 248 -79.52 15.52 73.35
C LEU A 248 -79.88 16.78 74.14
N GLN A 249 -79.51 17.97 73.64
CA GLN A 249 -79.85 19.24 74.28
C GLN A 249 -81.38 19.49 74.31
N LYS A 250 -82.11 19.10 73.26
CA LYS A 250 -83.58 19.11 73.25
C LYS A 250 -84.16 18.12 74.25
N ALA A 251 -83.62 16.89 74.33
CA ALA A 251 -84.06 15.89 75.29
C ALA A 251 -83.79 16.31 76.75
N GLU A 252 -82.69 17.02 77.01
CA GLU A 252 -82.38 17.59 78.33
C GLU A 252 -83.31 18.76 78.70
N GLN A 253 -83.72 19.60 77.73
CA GLN A 253 -84.76 20.60 77.95
C GLN A 253 -86.12 19.96 78.26
N GLU A 254 -86.50 18.89 77.54
CA GLU A 254 -87.73 18.15 77.82
C GLU A 254 -87.71 17.50 79.21
N LYS A 255 -86.56 16.94 79.62
CA LYS A 255 -86.32 16.42 80.97
C LYS A 255 -86.51 17.51 82.04
N GLN A 256 -85.97 18.72 81.85
CA GLN A 256 -86.16 19.82 82.80
C GLN A 256 -87.64 20.23 82.93
N THR A 257 -88.41 20.24 81.84
CA THR A 257 -89.87 20.47 81.92
C THR A 257 -90.60 19.36 82.67
N LYS A 258 -90.17 18.10 82.53
CA LYS A 258 -90.74 16.96 83.27
C LYS A 258 -90.36 16.99 84.76
N ASP A 259 -89.13 17.37 85.11
CA ASP A 259 -88.68 17.52 86.50
C ASP A 259 -89.43 18.65 87.24
N ASN A 260 -89.79 19.74 86.54
CA ASN A 260 -90.63 20.81 87.11
C ASN A 260 -92.10 20.36 87.33
N GLN A 261 -92.63 19.46 86.50
CA GLN A 261 -93.94 18.83 86.75
C GLN A 261 -93.89 17.84 87.92
N ILE A 262 -92.79 17.11 88.10
CA ILE A 262 -92.59 16.17 89.22
C ILE A 262 -92.49 16.92 90.56
N ARG A 263 -91.84 18.09 90.62
CA ARG A 263 -91.82 18.93 91.84
C ARG A 263 -93.19 19.47 92.26
N THR A 264 -94.09 19.68 91.30
CA THR A 264 -95.45 20.17 91.57
C THR A 264 -96.33 19.02 92.10
N LEU A 265 -96.13 17.80 91.61
CA LEU A 265 -96.83 16.59 92.07
C LEU A 265 -96.27 16.03 93.39
N GLN A 266 -95.00 16.29 93.73
CA GLN A 266 -94.41 15.90 95.01
C GLN A 266 -94.99 16.68 96.22
N ASN A 267 -95.56 17.86 96.02
CA ASN A 267 -96.26 18.61 97.09
C ASN A 267 -97.72 18.14 97.32
N GLU A 268 -98.33 17.45 96.36
CA GLU A 268 -99.68 16.87 96.50
C GLU A 268 -99.66 15.47 97.14
N ILE A 269 -98.55 14.72 96.98
CA ILE A 269 -98.35 13.39 97.58
C ILE A 269 -98.15 13.48 99.12
N ALA A 270 -97.56 14.56 99.63
CA ALA A 270 -97.35 14.77 101.06
C ALA A 270 -98.66 14.97 101.88
N GLN A 271 -99.80 15.26 101.24
CA GLN A 271 -101.10 15.40 101.90
C GLN A 271 -102.00 14.14 101.79
N GLN A 272 -101.61 13.12 101.01
CA GLN A 272 -102.42 11.89 100.84
C GLN A 272 -101.83 10.64 101.50
N ASP A 273 -100.54 10.64 101.85
CA ASP A 273 -99.90 9.50 102.54
C ASP A 273 -100.23 9.39 104.04
N GLU A 274 -100.84 10.40 104.67
CA GLU A 274 -101.38 10.30 106.03
C GLU A 274 -102.68 9.46 106.10
N ALA A 275 -103.32 9.19 104.95
CA ALA A 275 -104.57 8.41 104.86
C ALA A 275 -104.37 6.93 104.48
N ILE A 276 -103.21 6.53 103.92
CA ILE A 276 -102.94 5.17 103.41
C ILE A 276 -102.35 4.23 104.50
N GLY A 277 -102.03 4.76 105.69
CA GLY A 277 -101.57 3.98 106.84
C GLY A 277 -102.61 3.04 107.49
N LYS A 278 -103.88 3.06 107.05
CA LYS A 278 -104.98 2.29 107.70
C LYS A 278 -105.62 1.19 106.86
N LEU A 279 -105.25 0.99 105.59
CA LEU A 279 -106.10 0.18 104.70
C LEU A 279 -105.47 -0.92 103.85
N ASN A 280 -104.23 -1.37 104.05
CA ASN A 280 -103.80 -2.63 103.41
C ASN A 280 -102.72 -3.43 104.16
N LYS A 281 -102.87 -3.49 105.48
CA LYS A 281 -102.41 -4.63 106.31
C LYS A 281 -103.10 -5.97 105.94
N GLU A 282 -103.95 -6.00 104.91
CA GLU A 282 -104.69 -7.17 104.44
C GLU A 282 -104.23 -7.72 103.07
N LYS A 283 -103.37 -7.02 102.30
CA LYS A 283 -102.85 -7.59 101.03
C LYS A 283 -101.74 -8.65 101.24
N LYS A 284 -101.14 -8.70 102.44
CA LYS A 284 -100.08 -9.65 102.79
C LYS A 284 -100.53 -11.10 102.95
N ALA A 285 -101.83 -11.40 102.82
CA ALA A 285 -102.41 -12.71 103.06
C ALA A 285 -103.01 -13.40 101.82
N LEU A 286 -102.91 -12.82 100.61
CA LEU A 286 -103.72 -13.31 99.46
C LEU A 286 -103.02 -13.54 98.11
N GLU A 287 -101.71 -13.40 97.97
CA GLU A 287 -101.04 -13.77 96.70
C GLU A 287 -99.84 -14.72 96.85
N GLU A 288 -99.70 -15.33 98.03
CA GLU A 288 -99.09 -16.66 98.21
C GLU A 288 -99.92 -17.77 97.50
N GLN A 289 -101.07 -17.39 96.93
CA GLN A 289 -101.95 -18.19 96.07
C GLN A 289 -101.70 -18.00 94.56
N ASN A 290 -100.97 -16.97 94.11
CA ASN A 290 -100.67 -16.76 92.68
C ASN A 290 -99.36 -17.44 92.23
N LYS A 291 -98.60 -17.98 93.19
CA LYS A 291 -97.39 -18.79 93.00
C LYS A 291 -97.69 -20.28 92.72
N ARG A 292 -98.97 -20.66 92.55
CA ARG A 292 -99.40 -22.07 92.31
C ARG A 292 -100.27 -22.28 91.08
N THR A 293 -100.54 -21.24 90.28
CA THR A 293 -101.41 -21.34 89.09
C THR A 293 -100.77 -20.88 87.76
N GLN A 294 -99.59 -20.27 87.76
CA GLN A 294 -98.83 -20.02 86.50
C GLN A 294 -97.74 -21.06 86.22
N GLU A 295 -97.34 -21.85 87.22
CA GLU A 295 -96.41 -22.98 87.08
C GLU A 295 -97.08 -24.27 86.56
N ALA A 296 -98.38 -24.25 86.22
CA ALA A 296 -99.13 -25.42 85.79
C ALA A 296 -99.80 -25.33 84.39
N LEU A 297 -99.62 -24.23 83.62
CA LEU A 297 -100.22 -24.13 82.28
C LEU A 297 -99.24 -23.83 81.13
N GLN A 298 -98.05 -23.25 81.37
CA GLN A 298 -97.09 -23.02 80.28
C GLN A 298 -96.08 -24.17 80.07
N ALA A 299 -96.11 -25.18 80.95
CA ALA A 299 -95.21 -26.35 80.89
C ALA A 299 -95.67 -27.45 79.91
N GLU A 300 -96.88 -27.35 79.33
CA GLU A 300 -97.38 -28.35 78.36
C GLU A 300 -97.80 -27.78 76.98
N GLU A 301 -97.84 -26.46 76.75
CA GLU A 301 -98.19 -25.91 75.43
C GLU A 301 -96.99 -25.48 74.54
N ASP A 302 -95.79 -25.21 75.08
CA ASP A 302 -94.63 -24.82 74.25
C ASP A 302 -93.74 -25.98 73.75
N LYS A 303 -94.07 -27.24 74.11
CA LYS A 303 -93.49 -28.43 73.47
C LYS A 303 -93.95 -28.60 72.01
N VAL A 304 -95.00 -27.91 71.57
CA VAL A 304 -95.50 -27.97 70.19
C VAL A 304 -94.89 -26.87 69.30
N ASN A 305 -94.40 -25.75 69.87
CA ASN A 305 -93.79 -24.66 69.09
C ASN A 305 -92.29 -24.84 68.82
N GLN A 306 -91.58 -25.69 69.57
CA GLN A 306 -90.20 -26.08 69.25
C GLN A 306 -90.10 -27.07 68.06
N LEU A 307 -91.19 -27.75 67.68
CA LEU A 307 -91.20 -28.66 66.53
C LEU A 307 -91.45 -27.94 65.19
N ASN A 308 -92.10 -26.77 65.18
CA ASN A 308 -92.31 -25.97 63.96
C ASN A 308 -91.10 -25.11 63.56
N LYS A 309 -90.21 -24.75 64.49
CA LYS A 309 -88.91 -24.11 64.17
C LYS A 309 -87.85 -25.11 63.69
N LEU A 310 -87.98 -26.39 64.04
CA LEU A 310 -87.11 -27.45 63.53
C LEU A 310 -87.46 -27.83 62.08
N LYS A 311 -88.73 -27.64 61.66
CA LYS A 311 -89.18 -27.92 60.29
C LYS A 311 -88.63 -26.90 59.27
N ALA A 312 -88.65 -25.59 59.60
CA ALA A 312 -88.11 -24.55 58.72
C ALA A 312 -86.57 -24.56 58.61
N LYS A 313 -85.86 -25.09 59.62
CA LYS A 313 -84.41 -25.34 59.52
C LYS A 313 -84.08 -26.59 58.70
N LEU A 314 -84.97 -27.58 58.65
CA LEU A 314 -84.77 -28.80 57.87
C LEU A 314 -85.02 -28.61 56.37
N GLU A 315 -85.87 -27.65 55.97
CA GLU A 315 -86.04 -27.26 54.56
C GLU A 315 -84.83 -26.45 54.04
N SER A 316 -84.22 -25.58 54.87
CA SER A 316 -82.96 -24.89 54.52
C SER A 316 -81.75 -25.84 54.42
N THR A 317 -81.70 -26.91 55.23
CA THR A 317 -80.64 -27.93 55.12
C THR A 317 -80.87 -28.92 53.98
N LEU A 318 -82.08 -28.99 53.41
CA LEU A 318 -82.35 -29.79 52.21
C LEU A 318 -81.89 -29.04 50.95
N ASP A 319 -82.13 -27.72 50.87
CA ASP A 319 -81.61 -26.87 49.79
C ASP A 319 -80.07 -26.72 49.85
N GLU A 320 -79.46 -26.72 51.04
CA GLU A 320 -77.99 -26.77 51.19
C GLU A 320 -77.42 -28.15 50.83
N MET A 321 -78.14 -29.26 51.06
CA MET A 321 -77.71 -30.61 50.67
C MET A 321 -77.90 -30.87 49.16
N GLU A 322 -78.90 -30.26 48.51
CA GLU A 322 -79.05 -30.29 47.05
C GLU A 322 -78.03 -29.38 46.35
N ALA A 323 -77.69 -28.22 46.92
CA ALA A 323 -76.61 -27.36 46.44
C ALA A 323 -75.21 -27.97 46.69
N ASN A 324 -75.03 -28.71 47.79
CA ASN A 324 -73.79 -29.45 48.05
C ASN A 324 -73.69 -30.69 47.15
N LEU A 325 -74.78 -31.43 46.87
CA LEU A 325 -74.75 -32.56 45.92
C LEU A 325 -74.50 -32.10 44.47
N ALA A 326 -75.00 -30.93 44.05
CA ALA A 326 -74.70 -30.34 42.74
C ALA A 326 -73.26 -29.78 42.66
N ARG A 327 -72.71 -29.25 43.77
CA ARG A 327 -71.28 -28.88 43.87
C ARG A 327 -70.39 -30.12 43.91
N GLU A 328 -70.82 -31.21 44.54
CA GLU A 328 -70.07 -32.47 44.66
C GLU A 328 -70.09 -33.29 43.36
N GLN A 329 -71.17 -33.23 42.58
CA GLN A 329 -71.18 -33.78 41.21
C GLN A 329 -70.33 -32.96 40.23
N LYS A 330 -70.24 -31.63 40.41
CA LYS A 330 -69.37 -30.75 39.62
C LYS A 330 -67.90 -30.91 40.00
N THR A 331 -67.56 -30.94 41.29
CA THR A 331 -66.19 -31.22 41.74
C THR A 331 -65.78 -32.65 41.46
N ARG A 332 -66.69 -33.64 41.46
CA ARG A 332 -66.35 -35.03 41.04
C ARG A 332 -66.17 -35.15 39.52
N ALA A 333 -66.89 -34.38 38.71
CA ALA A 333 -66.65 -34.29 37.26
C ALA A 333 -65.37 -33.50 36.93
N ASP A 334 -65.05 -32.46 37.70
CA ASP A 334 -63.80 -31.69 37.59
C ASP A 334 -62.61 -32.49 38.14
N VAL A 335 -62.81 -33.34 39.15
CA VAL A 335 -61.81 -34.29 39.68
C VAL A 335 -61.65 -35.50 38.76
N GLU A 336 -62.69 -36.01 38.09
CA GLU A 336 -62.52 -37.04 37.05
C GLU A 336 -61.89 -36.47 35.77
N LYS A 337 -62.16 -35.22 35.40
CA LYS A 337 -61.44 -34.53 34.31
C LYS A 337 -59.99 -34.24 34.71
N ALA A 338 -59.73 -33.76 35.92
CA ALA A 338 -58.39 -33.55 36.44
C ALA A 338 -57.64 -34.87 36.61
N LYS A 339 -58.32 -35.96 36.97
CA LYS A 339 -57.75 -37.31 37.06
C LYS A 339 -57.47 -37.92 35.69
N ARG A 340 -58.35 -37.77 34.69
CA ARG A 340 -58.04 -38.20 33.30
C ARG A 340 -56.95 -37.34 32.65
N LYS A 341 -56.86 -36.06 33.02
CA LYS A 341 -55.79 -35.15 32.61
C LYS A 341 -54.48 -35.51 33.32
N LEU A 342 -54.50 -35.76 34.62
CA LEU A 342 -53.34 -36.23 35.40
C LEU A 342 -52.93 -37.66 35.04
N GLU A 343 -53.82 -38.56 34.64
CA GLU A 343 -53.48 -39.91 34.16
C GLU A 343 -52.95 -39.87 32.73
N GLY A 344 -53.45 -38.94 31.89
CA GLY A 344 -52.88 -38.66 30.58
C GLY A 344 -51.51 -37.99 30.66
N ASP A 345 -51.36 -37.01 31.55
CA ASP A 345 -50.10 -36.34 31.87
C ASP A 345 -49.14 -37.33 32.54
N LEU A 346 -49.61 -38.21 33.44
CA LEU A 346 -48.79 -39.26 34.05
C LEU A 346 -48.30 -40.25 32.99
N LYS A 347 -49.17 -40.69 32.06
CA LYS A 347 -48.80 -41.64 31.00
C LYS A 347 -47.90 -41.00 29.94
N ALA A 348 -48.11 -39.73 29.61
CA ALA A 348 -47.20 -38.94 28.77
C ALA A 348 -45.86 -38.71 29.49
N THR A 349 -45.86 -38.44 30.80
CA THR A 349 -44.63 -38.35 31.58
C THR A 349 -43.91 -39.69 31.66
N GLN A 350 -44.65 -40.81 31.76
CA GLN A 350 -44.08 -42.16 31.75
C GLN A 350 -43.46 -42.51 30.40
N GLU A 351 -44.12 -42.17 29.28
CA GLU A 351 -43.58 -42.36 27.92
C GLU A 351 -42.38 -41.42 27.66
N THR A 352 -42.41 -40.17 28.13
CA THR A 352 -41.23 -39.29 28.07
C THR A 352 -40.11 -39.75 29.00
N VAL A 353 -40.40 -40.37 30.14
CA VAL A 353 -39.39 -40.96 31.02
C VAL A 353 -38.79 -42.21 30.36
N ASP A 354 -39.60 -43.05 29.71
CA ASP A 354 -39.11 -44.23 28.99
C ASP A 354 -38.27 -43.84 27.75
N ASP A 355 -38.66 -42.77 27.03
CA ASP A 355 -37.88 -42.20 25.93
C ASP A 355 -36.62 -41.48 26.43
N LEU A 356 -36.69 -40.75 27.56
CA LEU A 356 -35.52 -40.17 28.21
C LEU A 356 -34.60 -41.25 28.78
N GLU A 357 -35.11 -42.39 29.24
CA GLU A 357 -34.31 -43.55 29.64
C GLU A 357 -33.64 -44.22 28.43
N ARG A 358 -34.29 -44.20 27.26
CA ARG A 358 -33.69 -44.66 26.00
C ARG A 358 -32.60 -43.71 25.51
N VAL A 359 -32.87 -42.40 25.51
CA VAL A 359 -31.89 -41.36 25.16
C VAL A 359 -30.76 -41.32 26.19
N LYS A 360 -31.04 -41.57 27.47
CA LYS A 360 -30.02 -41.73 28.51
C LYS A 360 -29.17 -42.97 28.26
N ARG A 361 -29.74 -44.12 27.87
CA ARG A 361 -28.95 -45.31 27.49
C ARG A 361 -28.09 -45.07 26.25
N ASP A 362 -28.61 -44.37 25.24
CA ASP A 362 -27.85 -44.02 24.03
C ASP A 362 -26.76 -42.98 24.32
N MET A 363 -27.04 -41.99 25.18
CA MET A 363 -26.07 -41.00 25.66
C MET A 363 -25.04 -41.65 26.57
N GLU A 364 -25.41 -42.58 27.45
CA GLU A 364 -24.47 -43.36 28.28
C GLU A 364 -23.58 -44.25 27.40
N GLU A 365 -24.09 -44.87 26.33
CA GLU A 365 -23.27 -45.60 25.36
C GLU A 365 -22.34 -44.68 24.55
N GLN A 366 -22.79 -43.48 24.18
CA GLN A 366 -21.94 -42.48 23.53
C GLN A 366 -20.89 -41.91 24.49
N LEU A 367 -21.26 -41.65 25.74
CA LEU A 367 -20.35 -41.18 26.79
C LEU A 367 -19.30 -42.25 27.07
N LYS A 368 -19.69 -43.53 27.13
CA LYS A 368 -18.75 -44.66 27.30
C LYS A 368 -17.81 -44.84 26.11
N ARG A 369 -18.28 -44.57 24.88
CA ARG A 369 -17.42 -44.51 23.68
C ARG A 369 -16.47 -43.31 23.72
N LYS A 370 -16.94 -42.15 24.19
CA LYS A 370 -16.12 -40.93 24.34
C LYS A 370 -15.12 -41.05 25.48
N GLU A 371 -15.48 -41.66 26.60
CA GLU A 371 -14.60 -42.01 27.71
C GLU A 371 -13.55 -43.04 27.27
N SER A 372 -13.92 -44.02 26.43
CA SER A 372 -12.99 -44.95 25.79
C SER A 372 -12.03 -44.25 24.82
N GLU A 373 -12.50 -43.30 24.02
CA GLU A 373 -11.63 -42.48 23.14
C GLU A 373 -10.71 -41.56 23.95
N ILE A 374 -11.21 -40.95 25.02
CA ILE A 374 -10.41 -40.10 25.92
C ILE A 374 -9.39 -40.94 26.69
N ALA A 375 -9.74 -42.14 27.15
CA ALA A 375 -8.80 -43.06 27.80
C ALA A 375 -7.70 -43.52 26.83
N ASN A 376 -8.05 -43.80 25.56
CA ASN A 376 -7.07 -44.14 24.53
C ASN A 376 -6.19 -42.94 24.14
N LEU A 377 -6.75 -41.73 24.09
CA LEU A 377 -5.99 -40.50 23.83
C LEU A 377 -5.09 -40.12 25.01
N ASN A 378 -5.52 -40.36 26.24
CA ASN A 378 -4.70 -40.17 27.44
C ASN A 378 -3.58 -41.20 27.51
N SER A 379 -3.84 -42.48 27.22
CA SER A 379 -2.79 -43.50 27.09
C SER A 379 -1.79 -43.14 26.00
N LYS A 380 -2.27 -42.60 24.86
CA LYS A 380 -1.38 -42.17 23.78
C LYS A 380 -0.60 -40.92 24.12
N SER A 381 -1.20 -39.99 24.87
CA SER A 381 -0.52 -38.82 25.42
C SER A 381 0.50 -39.19 26.49
N GLU A 382 0.24 -40.21 27.30
CA GLU A 382 1.19 -40.76 28.28
C GLU A 382 2.33 -41.50 27.56
N ASP A 383 2.05 -42.26 26.50
CA ASP A 383 3.06 -42.89 25.66
C ASP A 383 3.94 -41.85 24.94
N ASP A 384 3.33 -40.79 24.41
CA ASP A 384 4.03 -39.68 23.77
C ASP A 384 4.84 -38.86 24.80
N GLN A 385 4.32 -38.64 26.02
CA GLN A 385 5.09 -38.02 27.10
C GLN A 385 6.24 -38.90 27.59
N ASN A 386 6.06 -40.22 27.65
CA ASN A 386 7.12 -41.17 27.97
C ASN A 386 8.19 -41.23 26.88
N LEU A 387 7.78 -41.15 25.61
CA LEU A 387 8.68 -41.07 24.46
C LEU A 387 9.44 -39.73 24.44
N ILE A 388 8.78 -38.61 24.74
CA ILE A 388 9.41 -37.30 24.91
C ILE A 388 10.40 -37.34 26.08
N ALA A 389 10.06 -37.96 27.21
CA ALA A 389 10.97 -38.10 28.34
C ALA A 389 12.19 -39.00 28.01
N GLN A 390 11.99 -40.07 27.23
CA GLN A 390 13.08 -40.91 26.73
C GLN A 390 13.98 -40.15 25.73
N LEU A 391 13.39 -39.41 24.80
CA LEU A 391 14.11 -38.60 23.83
C LEU A 391 14.84 -37.43 24.50
N GLN A 392 14.27 -36.79 25.52
CA GLN A 392 14.93 -35.77 26.32
C GLN A 392 16.12 -36.32 27.12
N ARG A 393 16.02 -37.55 27.66
CA ARG A 393 17.19 -38.22 28.27
C ARG A 393 18.26 -38.53 27.24
N LYS A 394 17.87 -39.01 26.06
CA LYS A 394 18.78 -39.34 24.96
C LYS A 394 19.46 -38.09 24.38
N ILE A 395 18.74 -36.97 24.30
CA ILE A 395 19.28 -35.66 23.94
C ILE A 395 20.26 -35.20 25.02
N LYS A 396 19.95 -35.34 26.31
CA LYS A 396 20.89 -35.02 27.38
C LYS A 396 22.15 -35.88 27.34
N GLU A 397 22.02 -37.19 27.15
CA GLU A 397 23.16 -38.11 27.01
C GLU A 397 24.02 -37.75 25.80
N LEU A 398 23.39 -37.46 24.65
CA LEU A 398 24.10 -37.02 23.45
C LEU A 398 24.72 -35.62 23.62
N GLN A 399 24.10 -34.72 24.39
CA GLN A 399 24.67 -33.40 24.72
C GLN A 399 25.88 -33.51 25.64
N THR A 400 25.85 -34.37 26.67
CA THR A 400 27.04 -34.70 27.46
C THR A 400 28.10 -35.39 26.62
N ARG A 401 27.71 -36.25 25.68
CA ARG A 401 28.66 -36.92 24.79
C ARG A 401 29.31 -35.96 23.79
N ILE A 402 28.56 -34.97 23.31
CA ILE A 402 29.08 -33.89 22.48
C ILE A 402 30.02 -33.01 23.31
N GLN A 403 29.66 -32.64 24.55
CA GLN A 403 30.56 -31.90 25.44
C GLN A 403 31.85 -32.68 25.75
N GLU A 404 31.78 -33.98 26.04
CA GLU A 404 32.97 -34.82 26.23
C GLU A 404 33.83 -34.88 24.96
N LEU A 405 33.21 -35.02 23.78
CA LEU A 405 33.92 -35.04 22.50
C LEU A 405 34.49 -33.66 22.11
N GLU A 406 33.84 -32.57 22.54
CA GLU A 406 34.34 -31.20 22.36
C GLU A 406 35.51 -30.90 23.31
N GLU A 407 35.45 -31.37 24.57
CA GLU A 407 36.57 -31.30 25.51
C GLU A 407 37.75 -32.18 25.05
N ASP A 408 37.48 -33.38 24.51
CA ASP A 408 38.51 -34.25 23.93
C ASP A 408 39.11 -33.64 22.66
N LEU A 409 38.30 -32.97 21.82
CA LEU A 409 38.78 -32.28 20.61
C LEU A 409 39.56 -31.00 20.97
N GLU A 410 39.19 -30.28 22.04
CA GLU A 410 39.98 -29.16 22.56
C GLU A 410 41.28 -29.63 23.22
N ALA A 411 41.27 -30.76 23.93
CA ALA A 411 42.47 -31.40 24.45
C ALA A 411 43.39 -31.88 23.31
N GLU A 412 42.83 -32.46 22.25
CA GLU A 412 43.57 -32.89 21.06
C GLU A 412 44.11 -31.70 20.27
N ARG A 413 43.35 -30.60 20.14
CA ARG A 413 43.82 -29.34 19.54
C ARG A 413 44.92 -28.68 20.36
N ALA A 414 44.82 -28.69 21.70
CA ALA A 414 45.88 -28.19 22.58
C ALA A 414 47.14 -29.05 22.54
N ALA A 415 46.99 -30.38 22.43
CA ALA A 415 48.10 -31.32 22.27
C ALA A 415 48.75 -31.18 20.88
N ARG A 416 47.96 -30.98 19.82
CA ARG A 416 48.42 -30.76 18.45
C ARG A 416 49.12 -29.41 18.30
N ALA A 417 48.63 -28.36 18.94
CA ALA A 417 49.30 -27.05 18.98
C ALA A 417 50.63 -27.09 19.77
N LYS A 418 50.74 -27.92 20.81
CA LYS A 418 52.03 -28.19 21.49
C LYS A 418 52.98 -29.03 20.63
N ALA A 419 52.46 -30.02 19.91
CA ALA A 419 53.25 -30.86 19.02
C ALA A 419 53.75 -30.08 17.78
N GLU A 420 52.95 -29.18 17.23
CA GLU A 420 53.36 -28.30 16.11
C GLU A 420 54.38 -27.25 16.55
N LYS A 421 54.27 -26.69 17.77
CA LYS A 421 55.32 -25.82 18.34
C LYS A 421 56.63 -26.56 18.58
N ALA A 422 56.58 -27.82 19.04
CA ALA A 422 57.78 -28.65 19.19
C ALA A 422 58.36 -29.07 17.82
N ARG A 423 57.53 -29.28 16.80
CA ARG A 423 57.97 -29.62 15.45
C ARG A 423 58.64 -28.44 14.74
N HIS A 424 58.10 -27.22 14.86
CA HIS A 424 58.73 -26.01 14.33
C HIS A 424 60.03 -25.64 15.06
N GLN A 425 60.15 -25.94 16.35
CA GLN A 425 61.40 -25.72 17.08
C GLN A 425 62.49 -26.73 16.67
N VAL A 426 62.13 -27.97 16.35
CA VAL A 426 63.06 -28.98 15.81
C VAL A 426 63.35 -28.79 14.32
N GLU A 427 62.40 -28.31 13.50
CA GLU A 427 62.64 -27.91 12.09
C GLU A 427 63.59 -26.70 12.03
N SER A 428 63.42 -25.71 12.91
CA SER A 428 64.32 -24.55 12.98
C SER A 428 65.73 -24.90 13.46
N GLU A 429 65.89 -25.84 14.41
CA GLU A 429 67.21 -26.34 14.83
C GLU A 429 67.85 -27.25 13.76
N LEU A 430 67.04 -27.92 12.94
CA LEU A 430 67.51 -28.75 11.82
C LEU A 430 67.97 -27.87 10.64
N GLU A 431 67.27 -26.77 10.34
CA GLU A 431 67.68 -25.79 9.32
C GLU A 431 68.95 -25.02 9.74
N GLU A 432 69.13 -24.69 11.03
CA GLU A 432 70.35 -24.03 11.55
C GLU A 432 71.59 -24.95 11.57
N VAL A 433 71.39 -26.28 11.63
CA VAL A 433 72.46 -27.29 11.53
C VAL A 433 72.75 -27.65 10.07
N VAL A 434 71.76 -27.61 9.19
CA VAL A 434 71.93 -27.86 7.74
C VAL A 434 72.62 -26.68 7.04
N GLU A 435 72.30 -25.42 7.38
CA GLU A 435 73.03 -24.25 6.85
C GLU A 435 74.49 -24.16 7.35
N ARG A 436 74.79 -24.63 8.57
CA ARG A 436 76.18 -24.73 9.07
C ARG A 436 76.98 -25.90 8.48
N LEU A 437 76.32 -26.92 7.92
CA LEU A 437 76.95 -28.08 7.28
C LEU A 437 77.09 -27.90 5.76
N GLU A 438 76.30 -27.03 5.13
CA GLU A 438 76.38 -26.75 3.68
C GLU A 438 77.40 -25.64 3.32
N GLU A 439 77.92 -24.88 4.29
CA GLU A 439 78.97 -23.86 4.07
C GLU A 439 80.43 -24.32 4.33
N GLN A 440 80.69 -25.53 4.83
CA GLN A 440 82.05 -26.03 5.06
C GLN A 440 82.25 -27.54 4.80
N ASP A 441 82.01 -28.04 3.58
CA ASP A 441 82.78 -29.21 3.09
C ASP A 441 82.67 -29.49 1.57
N GLY A 442 82.69 -28.43 0.77
CA GLY A 442 82.86 -28.52 -0.68
C GLY A 442 84.33 -28.51 -1.09
N ALA A 443 84.97 -29.69 -1.10
CA ALA A 443 86.03 -30.15 -2.01
C ALA A 443 87.39 -30.57 -1.41
N ASN A 444 87.49 -31.90 -1.21
CA ASN A 444 88.66 -32.76 -1.41
C ASN A 444 89.90 -32.59 -0.52
N ALA A 445 89.81 -33.17 0.68
CA ALA A 445 90.91 -33.92 1.28
C ALA A 445 90.34 -35.13 2.07
N ALA A 446 89.65 -36.04 1.40
CA ALA A 446 90.25 -37.31 0.98
C ALA A 446 91.00 -38.06 2.13
N GLN A 447 90.29 -39.05 2.69
CA GLN A 447 90.78 -40.44 2.71
C GLN A 447 91.77 -40.90 3.79
N VAL A 448 92.07 -40.13 4.86
CA VAL A 448 92.98 -40.63 5.92
C VAL A 448 92.40 -40.63 7.35
N ASP A 449 91.42 -39.80 7.69
CA ASP A 449 90.85 -39.79 9.07
C ASP A 449 89.69 -40.78 9.30
N LEU A 450 89.32 -41.54 8.27
CA LEU A 450 88.28 -42.58 8.25
C LEU A 450 88.68 -43.92 8.91
N VAL A 451 89.91 -44.04 9.44
CA VAL A 451 90.40 -45.31 10.03
C VAL A 451 90.65 -45.24 11.55
N LYS A 452 90.98 -44.06 12.13
CA LYS A 452 91.31 -43.97 13.57
C LYS A 452 90.16 -43.63 14.52
N LYS A 453 89.05 -43.04 14.03
CA LYS A 453 87.81 -42.87 14.83
C LYS A 453 86.97 -44.16 14.93
N ARG A 454 87.06 -45.05 13.92
CA ARG A 454 86.33 -46.32 13.85
C ARG A 454 86.71 -47.36 14.93
N GLU A 455 87.92 -47.34 15.49
CA GLU A 455 88.36 -48.35 16.47
C GLU A 455 88.00 -48.01 17.93
N SER A 456 87.87 -46.73 18.28
CA SER A 456 87.53 -46.30 19.66
C SER A 456 86.02 -46.30 19.95
N GLU A 457 85.19 -46.10 18.92
CA GLU A 457 83.72 -46.18 19.01
C GLU A 457 83.23 -47.64 19.04
N LEU A 458 83.96 -48.58 18.39
CA LEU A 458 83.63 -50.01 18.30
C LEU A 458 83.65 -50.75 19.65
N MET A 459 84.45 -50.30 20.62
CA MET A 459 84.54 -50.91 21.97
C MET A 459 83.45 -50.42 22.92
N LYS A 460 82.94 -49.20 22.73
CA LYS A 460 81.82 -48.65 23.51
C LYS A 460 80.48 -49.16 22.97
N LEU A 461 80.33 -49.17 21.64
CA LEU A 461 79.16 -49.72 20.94
C LEU A 461 78.91 -51.20 21.25
N LYS A 462 79.94 -52.03 21.47
CA LYS A 462 79.77 -53.47 21.80
C LYS A 462 79.15 -53.72 23.17
N ARG A 463 79.35 -52.83 24.14
CA ARG A 463 78.82 -53.00 25.50
C ARG A 463 77.37 -52.51 25.57
N ASP A 464 77.07 -51.42 24.88
CA ASP A 464 75.71 -50.90 24.74
C ASP A 464 74.84 -51.79 23.81
N LEU A 465 75.44 -52.54 22.86
CA LEU A 465 74.73 -53.51 22.01
C LEU A 465 74.25 -54.77 22.76
N GLU A 466 74.99 -55.25 23.76
CA GLU A 466 74.62 -56.48 24.49
C GLU A 466 73.43 -56.21 25.44
N ASP A 467 73.41 -55.05 26.10
CA ASP A 467 72.30 -54.62 26.96
C ASP A 467 71.04 -54.24 26.13
N ALA A 468 71.23 -53.64 24.95
CA ALA A 468 70.15 -53.40 24.00
C ALA A 468 69.59 -54.70 23.40
N ARG A 469 70.42 -55.73 23.18
CA ARG A 469 69.99 -57.02 22.62
C ARG A 469 69.06 -57.80 23.54
N ILE A 470 69.29 -57.78 24.86
CA ILE A 470 68.43 -58.44 25.86
C ILE A 470 67.07 -57.73 25.95
N GLN A 471 67.04 -56.40 25.91
CA GLN A 471 65.78 -55.64 25.86
C GLN A 471 65.03 -55.82 24.54
N ASN A 472 65.76 -55.91 23.41
CA ASN A 472 65.16 -56.13 22.10
C ASN A 472 64.61 -57.56 21.94
N GLU A 473 65.22 -58.60 22.53
CA GLU A 473 64.67 -59.96 22.55
C GLU A 473 63.35 -60.07 23.34
N GLN A 474 63.22 -59.37 24.47
CA GLN A 474 61.95 -59.31 25.22
C GLN A 474 60.87 -58.52 24.48
N ALA A 475 61.24 -57.41 23.82
CA ALA A 475 60.33 -56.63 22.99
C ALA A 475 59.88 -57.37 21.72
N VAL A 476 60.77 -58.12 21.06
CA VAL A 476 60.46 -58.94 19.88
C VAL A 476 59.55 -60.11 20.23
N ALA A 477 59.70 -60.73 21.41
CA ALA A 477 58.77 -61.77 21.87
C ALA A 477 57.35 -61.24 22.13
N ALA A 478 57.23 -60.05 22.74
CA ALA A 478 55.95 -59.38 22.94
C ALA A 478 55.31 -58.91 21.63
N MET A 479 56.11 -58.40 20.68
CA MET A 479 55.67 -58.00 19.35
C MET A 479 55.21 -59.18 18.50
N ARG A 480 55.89 -60.34 18.56
CA ARG A 480 55.45 -61.56 17.84
C ARG A 480 54.08 -62.05 18.32
N LYS A 481 53.80 -61.96 19.62
CA LYS A 481 52.48 -62.32 20.18
C LYS A 481 51.40 -61.35 19.70
N LYS A 482 51.64 -60.03 19.83
CA LYS A 482 50.74 -58.98 19.30
C LYS A 482 50.53 -59.06 17.79
N GLN A 483 51.56 -59.41 17.03
CA GLN A 483 51.48 -59.52 15.58
C GLN A 483 50.72 -60.78 15.15
N THR A 484 50.78 -61.86 15.94
CA THR A 484 49.95 -63.05 15.72
C THR A 484 48.48 -62.76 16.02
N ASP A 485 48.20 -62.08 17.12
CA ASP A 485 46.82 -61.69 17.50
C ASP A 485 46.24 -60.68 16.50
N ALA A 486 47.02 -59.68 16.09
CA ALA A 486 46.62 -58.71 15.07
C ALA A 486 46.46 -59.33 13.67
N MET A 487 47.27 -60.34 13.30
CA MET A 487 47.05 -61.07 12.04
C MET A 487 45.77 -61.92 12.07
N SER A 488 45.39 -62.48 13.22
CA SER A 488 44.10 -63.16 13.38
C SER A 488 42.93 -62.18 13.26
N GLU A 489 43.04 -61.01 13.89
CA GLU A 489 42.00 -59.97 13.87
C GLU A 489 41.87 -59.34 12.48
N VAL A 490 42.98 -59.13 11.77
CA VAL A 490 42.98 -58.70 10.36
C VAL A 490 42.45 -59.79 9.44
N ALA A 491 42.69 -61.08 9.72
CA ALA A 491 42.10 -62.17 8.95
C ALA A 491 40.58 -62.23 9.12
N ASP A 492 40.06 -62.06 10.35
CA ASP A 492 38.62 -62.01 10.62
C ASP A 492 37.96 -60.74 10.05
N GLN A 493 38.65 -59.60 10.11
CA GLN A 493 38.22 -58.36 9.46
C GLN A 493 38.26 -58.48 7.93
N LEU A 494 39.23 -59.20 7.35
CA LEU A 494 39.30 -59.46 5.91
C LEU A 494 38.18 -60.40 5.47
N ASP A 495 37.80 -61.38 6.29
CA ASP A 495 36.70 -62.31 5.99
C ASP A 495 35.32 -61.64 6.14
N GLN A 496 35.15 -60.76 7.13
CA GLN A 496 33.98 -59.88 7.23
C GLN A 496 33.93 -58.85 6.10
N ALA A 497 35.07 -58.25 5.72
CA ALA A 497 35.16 -57.31 4.61
C ALA A 497 34.88 -58.01 3.27
N ASN A 498 35.30 -59.27 3.08
CA ASN A 498 34.98 -60.05 1.89
C ASN A 498 33.49 -60.42 1.81
N LYS A 499 32.85 -60.73 2.94
CA LYS A 499 31.39 -60.93 3.00
C LYS A 499 30.61 -59.64 2.78
N ALA A 500 31.05 -58.53 3.35
CA ALA A 500 30.47 -57.21 3.12
C ALA A 500 30.69 -56.77 1.66
N LYS A 501 31.86 -57.05 1.08
CA LYS A 501 32.16 -56.80 -0.33
C LYS A 501 31.31 -57.64 -1.27
N THR A 502 31.11 -58.92 -1.01
CA THR A 502 30.22 -59.76 -1.85
C THR A 502 28.75 -59.37 -1.73
N LYS A 503 28.31 -58.93 -0.54
CA LYS A 503 26.97 -58.35 -0.34
C LYS A 503 26.83 -57.01 -1.07
N ALA A 504 27.80 -56.12 -0.91
CA ALA A 504 27.84 -54.83 -1.62
C ALA A 504 28.01 -55.00 -3.13
N GLU A 505 28.71 -56.02 -3.62
CA GLU A 505 28.81 -56.34 -5.04
C GLU A 505 27.49 -56.86 -5.61
N LYS A 506 26.71 -57.64 -4.83
CA LYS A 506 25.34 -58.02 -5.20
C LYS A 506 24.40 -56.82 -5.22
N GLU A 507 24.37 -56.02 -4.15
CA GLU A 507 23.55 -54.80 -4.08
C GLU A 507 23.96 -53.79 -5.16
N ARG A 508 25.27 -53.64 -5.45
CA ARG A 508 25.76 -52.82 -6.56
C ARG A 508 25.34 -53.37 -7.91
N ASN A 509 25.31 -54.69 -8.11
CA ASN A 509 24.87 -55.27 -9.38
C ASN A 509 23.34 -55.20 -9.55
N GLU A 510 22.57 -55.31 -8.47
CA GLU A 510 21.12 -55.08 -8.46
C GLU A 510 20.79 -53.61 -8.72
N LEU A 511 21.45 -52.67 -8.02
CA LEU A 511 21.33 -51.24 -8.27
C LEU A 511 21.85 -50.86 -9.66
N LYS A 512 22.88 -51.53 -10.17
CA LYS A 512 23.34 -51.32 -11.54
C LYS A 512 22.33 -51.82 -12.57
N ALA A 513 21.69 -52.97 -12.33
CA ALA A 513 20.60 -53.45 -13.17
C ALA A 513 19.39 -52.51 -13.13
N GLU A 514 19.04 -51.98 -11.94
CA GLU A 514 17.98 -50.97 -11.79
C GLU A 514 18.36 -49.65 -12.47
N VAL A 515 19.62 -49.21 -12.37
CA VAL A 515 20.13 -48.02 -13.04
C VAL A 515 20.20 -48.22 -14.55
N ASP A 516 20.51 -49.42 -15.03
CA ASP A 516 20.53 -49.78 -16.46
C ASP A 516 19.10 -49.88 -17.02
N ASP A 517 18.13 -50.41 -16.26
CA ASP A 517 16.70 -50.42 -16.61
C ASP A 517 16.09 -49.01 -16.57
N LEU A 518 16.43 -48.21 -15.55
CA LEU A 518 16.05 -46.81 -15.47
C LEU A 518 16.75 -46.00 -16.57
N HIS A 519 17.99 -46.31 -16.94
CA HIS A 519 18.65 -45.70 -18.10
C HIS A 519 17.97 -46.11 -19.40
N ALA A 520 17.55 -47.36 -19.58
CA ALA A 520 16.82 -47.79 -20.76
C ALA A 520 15.44 -47.12 -20.84
N GLN A 521 14.74 -46.97 -19.71
CA GLN A 521 13.48 -46.23 -19.63
C GLN A 521 13.69 -44.74 -19.89
N LEU A 522 14.73 -44.14 -19.31
CA LEU A 522 15.12 -42.74 -19.49
C LEU A 522 15.58 -42.49 -20.93
N GLU A 523 16.31 -43.40 -21.57
CA GLU A 523 16.69 -43.32 -22.99
C GLU A 523 15.45 -43.46 -23.88
N SER A 524 14.51 -44.34 -23.54
CA SER A 524 13.24 -44.46 -24.29
C SER A 524 12.40 -43.19 -24.16
N LEU A 525 12.30 -42.61 -22.95
CA LEU A 525 11.59 -41.37 -22.66
C LEU A 525 12.32 -40.17 -23.26
N THR A 526 13.66 -40.17 -23.26
CA THR A 526 14.49 -39.12 -23.86
C THR A 526 14.42 -39.19 -25.38
N LYS A 527 14.29 -40.39 -25.96
CA LYS A 527 14.09 -40.58 -27.40
C LYS A 527 12.67 -40.22 -27.83
N ALA A 528 11.65 -40.56 -27.03
CA ALA A 528 10.27 -40.12 -27.21
C ALA A 528 10.14 -38.59 -27.05
N LYS A 529 10.81 -38.01 -26.05
CA LYS A 529 10.93 -36.58 -25.83
C LYS A 529 11.70 -35.90 -26.96
N MET A 530 12.83 -36.44 -27.42
CA MET A 530 13.55 -35.92 -28.59
C MET A 530 12.74 -36.02 -29.86
N ASN A 531 11.93 -37.06 -30.05
CA ASN A 531 11.05 -37.19 -31.21
C ASN A 531 9.88 -36.20 -31.12
N SER A 532 9.33 -35.98 -29.92
CA SER A 532 8.31 -34.97 -29.66
C SER A 532 8.86 -33.54 -29.79
N GLU A 533 10.09 -33.29 -29.32
CA GLU A 533 10.80 -32.02 -29.49
C GLU A 533 11.26 -31.81 -30.92
N LYS A 534 11.61 -32.85 -31.67
CA LYS A 534 11.90 -32.74 -33.12
C LYS A 534 10.62 -32.49 -33.91
N ALA A 535 9.50 -33.11 -33.55
CA ALA A 535 8.20 -32.83 -34.14
C ALA A 535 7.72 -31.42 -33.77
N GLY A 536 7.90 -31.01 -32.51
CA GLY A 536 7.60 -29.67 -32.01
C GLY A 536 8.48 -28.62 -32.68
N LYS A 537 9.79 -28.85 -32.80
CA LYS A 537 10.72 -27.98 -33.56
C LYS A 537 10.43 -27.99 -35.06
N ALA A 538 10.01 -29.10 -35.65
CA ALA A 538 9.60 -29.14 -37.06
C ALA A 538 8.31 -28.34 -37.27
N ILE A 539 7.36 -28.41 -36.34
CA ILE A 539 6.14 -27.61 -36.35
C ILE A 539 6.45 -26.14 -36.05
N GLU A 540 7.36 -25.81 -35.14
CA GLU A 540 7.82 -24.44 -34.89
C GLU A 540 8.58 -23.88 -36.08
N VAL A 541 9.43 -24.68 -36.74
CA VAL A 541 10.12 -24.26 -37.98
C VAL A 541 9.11 -24.10 -39.10
N GLN A 542 8.11 -24.97 -39.24
CA GLN A 542 7.01 -24.78 -40.20
C GLN A 542 6.15 -23.57 -39.85
N LEU A 543 5.89 -23.31 -38.56
CA LEU A 543 5.14 -22.15 -38.10
C LEU A 543 5.95 -20.87 -38.33
N GLN A 544 7.26 -20.90 -38.10
CA GLN A 544 8.18 -19.79 -38.38
C GLN A 544 8.39 -19.59 -39.88
N GLU A 545 8.43 -20.64 -40.69
CA GLU A 545 8.47 -20.54 -42.15
C GLU A 545 7.16 -20.00 -42.69
N VAL A 546 6.01 -20.44 -42.18
CA VAL A 546 4.69 -19.91 -42.55
C VAL A 546 4.53 -18.49 -42.02
N THR A 547 5.04 -18.15 -40.84
CA THR A 547 5.00 -16.78 -40.29
C THR A 547 5.97 -15.88 -41.05
N ALA A 548 7.16 -16.36 -41.42
CA ALA A 548 8.11 -15.63 -42.24
C ALA A 548 7.58 -15.46 -43.67
N GLN A 549 6.89 -16.46 -44.23
CA GLN A 549 6.17 -16.33 -45.50
C GLN A 549 4.96 -15.40 -45.38
N LEU A 550 4.27 -15.39 -44.23
CA LEU A 550 3.17 -14.45 -43.96
C LEU A 550 3.70 -13.03 -43.80
N GLU A 551 4.83 -12.84 -43.13
CA GLU A 551 5.51 -11.55 -42.98
C GLU A 551 6.13 -11.10 -44.30
N GLU A 552 6.72 -12.00 -45.09
CA GLU A 552 7.24 -11.73 -46.43
C GLU A 552 6.11 -11.42 -47.40
N THR A 553 4.99 -12.13 -47.36
CA THR A 553 3.81 -11.80 -48.17
C THR A 553 3.12 -10.53 -47.69
N THR A 554 3.08 -10.26 -46.38
CA THR A 554 2.57 -9.00 -45.83
C THR A 554 3.49 -7.83 -46.18
N ARG A 555 4.80 -8.05 -46.19
CA ARG A 555 5.81 -7.07 -46.61
C ARG A 555 5.77 -6.85 -48.11
N ASN A 556 5.63 -7.90 -48.92
CA ASN A 556 5.45 -7.80 -50.36
C ASN A 556 4.11 -7.13 -50.69
N MET A 557 3.04 -7.40 -49.94
CA MET A 557 1.75 -6.70 -50.06
C MET A 557 1.87 -5.24 -49.63
N ALA A 558 2.67 -4.92 -48.62
CA ALA A 558 2.95 -3.55 -48.19
C ALA A 558 3.85 -2.81 -49.19
N GLU A 559 4.83 -3.49 -49.80
CA GLU A 559 5.72 -2.97 -50.84
C GLU A 559 4.98 -2.80 -52.18
N GLU A 560 4.09 -3.73 -52.55
CA GLU A 560 3.15 -3.62 -53.67
C GLU A 560 2.12 -2.52 -53.41
N SER A 561 1.58 -2.40 -52.19
CA SER A 561 0.66 -1.32 -51.81
C SER A 561 1.37 0.04 -51.82
N ALA A 562 2.60 0.12 -51.33
CA ALA A 562 3.42 1.33 -51.37
C ALA A 562 3.90 1.65 -52.80
N GLY A 563 4.13 0.63 -53.62
CA GLY A 563 4.42 0.73 -55.05
C GLY A 563 3.20 1.24 -55.81
N LYS A 564 2.01 0.69 -55.53
CA LYS A 564 0.72 1.14 -56.08
C LYS A 564 0.37 2.55 -55.61
N ALA A 565 0.67 2.91 -54.36
CA ALA A 565 0.52 4.27 -53.85
C ALA A 565 1.49 5.23 -54.54
N ARG A 566 2.75 4.82 -54.76
CA ARG A 566 3.74 5.60 -55.53
C ARG A 566 3.35 5.72 -57.00
N SER A 567 2.99 4.66 -57.69
CA SER A 567 2.49 4.70 -59.07
C SER A 567 1.18 5.46 -59.17
N SER A 568 0.31 5.43 -58.15
CA SER A 568 -0.92 6.23 -58.09
C SER A 568 -0.63 7.70 -57.82
N GLN A 569 0.40 8.01 -57.03
CA GLN A 569 0.86 9.37 -56.78
C GLN A 569 1.60 9.92 -58.00
N GLU A 570 2.44 9.14 -58.65
CA GLU A 570 3.07 9.45 -59.94
C GLU A 570 2.02 9.59 -61.03
N ASN A 571 0.99 8.74 -61.09
CA ASN A 571 -0.13 8.95 -62.01
C ASN A 571 -0.93 10.20 -61.65
N ALA A 572 -1.19 10.47 -60.37
CA ALA A 572 -1.86 11.70 -59.95
C ALA A 572 -1.02 12.94 -60.24
N GLU A 573 0.31 12.84 -60.18
CA GLU A 573 1.24 13.93 -60.44
C GLU A 573 1.51 14.11 -61.92
N LEU A 574 1.55 13.03 -62.71
CA LEU A 574 1.52 13.07 -64.18
C LEU A 574 0.17 13.59 -64.68
N GLN A 575 -0.93 13.24 -64.02
CA GLN A 575 -2.25 13.77 -64.33
C GLN A 575 -2.38 15.22 -63.89
N ARG A 576 -1.76 15.63 -62.78
CA ARG A 576 -1.63 17.03 -62.39
C ARG A 576 -0.73 17.81 -63.34
N GLN A 577 0.36 17.24 -63.82
CA GLN A 577 1.23 17.83 -64.84
C GLN A 577 0.54 17.90 -66.19
N LEU A 578 -0.29 16.91 -66.53
CA LEU A 578 -1.13 16.92 -67.72
C LEU A 578 -2.23 17.98 -67.58
N GLU A 579 -2.90 18.10 -66.42
CA GLU A 579 -3.89 19.13 -66.13
C GLU A 579 -3.24 20.53 -66.05
N GLU A 580 -2.02 20.65 -65.54
CA GLU A 580 -1.23 21.89 -65.55
C GLU A 580 -0.78 22.22 -66.97
N ALA A 581 -0.37 21.24 -67.78
CA ALA A 581 0.00 21.44 -69.17
C ALA A 581 -1.23 21.73 -70.04
N GLU A 582 -2.39 21.12 -69.79
CA GLU A 582 -3.68 21.40 -70.43
C GLU A 582 -4.23 22.73 -69.96
N SER A 583 -4.04 23.10 -68.69
CA SER A 583 -4.36 24.42 -68.14
C SER A 583 -3.44 25.47 -68.73
N GLN A 584 -2.14 25.21 -68.88
CA GLN A 584 -1.18 26.07 -69.56
C GLN A 584 -1.47 26.15 -71.06
N LEU A 585 -1.89 25.06 -71.70
CA LEU A 585 -2.30 25.04 -73.11
C LEU A 585 -3.62 25.78 -73.29
N ASN A 586 -4.55 25.68 -72.34
CA ASN A 586 -5.80 26.43 -72.30
C ASN A 586 -5.56 27.90 -71.92
N GLN A 587 -4.57 28.21 -71.10
CA GLN A 587 -4.13 29.57 -70.80
C GLN A 587 -3.39 30.15 -72.00
N LEU A 588 -2.55 29.39 -72.70
CA LEU A 588 -1.89 29.81 -73.94
C LEU A 588 -2.88 29.91 -75.08
N ASN A 589 -3.91 29.06 -75.15
CA ASN A 589 -5.02 29.21 -76.09
C ASN A 589 -5.92 30.38 -75.71
N LYS A 590 -6.13 30.65 -74.42
CA LYS A 590 -6.82 31.86 -73.95
C LYS A 590 -5.99 33.10 -74.23
N VAL A 591 -4.67 33.08 -74.02
CA VAL A 591 -3.75 34.17 -74.32
C VAL A 591 -3.62 34.32 -75.84
N LYS A 592 -3.64 33.24 -76.61
CA LYS A 592 -3.71 33.29 -78.08
C LYS A 592 -5.04 33.85 -78.53
N GLN A 593 -6.17 33.42 -77.98
CA GLN A 593 -7.49 33.98 -78.25
C GLN A 593 -7.59 35.43 -77.77
N GLN A 594 -6.94 35.79 -76.67
CA GLN A 594 -6.88 37.13 -76.11
C GLN A 594 -5.93 37.99 -76.93
N LEU A 595 -4.83 37.48 -77.47
CA LEU A 595 -3.94 38.17 -78.41
C LEU A 595 -4.60 38.29 -79.78
N THR A 596 -5.35 37.28 -80.22
CA THR A 596 -6.14 37.33 -81.46
C THR A 596 -7.28 38.32 -81.28
N SER A 597 -7.95 38.31 -80.13
CA SER A 597 -8.96 39.30 -79.71
C SER A 597 -8.34 40.66 -79.47
N GLN A 598 -7.09 40.80 -79.01
CA GLN A 598 -6.39 42.07 -78.87
C GLN A 598 -5.89 42.58 -80.21
N LEU A 599 -5.67 41.70 -81.19
CA LEU A 599 -5.29 42.06 -82.55
C LEU A 599 -6.55 42.41 -83.36
N GLU A 600 -7.66 41.71 -83.14
CA GLU A 600 -9.00 42.08 -83.60
C GLU A 600 -9.52 43.31 -82.88
N GLU A 601 -9.29 43.49 -81.59
CA GLU A 601 -9.56 44.72 -80.82
C GLU A 601 -8.58 45.81 -81.22
N ALA A 602 -7.32 45.57 -81.57
CA ALA A 602 -6.44 46.62 -82.08
C ALA A 602 -6.84 47.03 -83.50
N ARG A 603 -7.32 46.09 -84.32
CA ARG A 603 -7.92 46.39 -85.63
C ARG A 603 -9.25 47.09 -85.49
N ASN A 604 -10.12 46.63 -84.59
CA ASN A 604 -11.39 47.26 -84.27
C ASN A 604 -11.18 48.59 -83.58
N ASN A 605 -10.18 48.76 -82.71
CA ASN A 605 -9.79 50.02 -82.09
C ASN A 605 -9.14 50.95 -83.11
N TYR A 606 -8.46 50.44 -84.14
CA TYR A 606 -7.98 51.26 -85.24
C TYR A 606 -9.13 51.69 -86.17
N GLU A 607 -10.07 50.79 -86.46
CA GLU A 607 -11.30 51.12 -87.19
C GLU A 607 -12.25 52.00 -86.36
N GLU A 608 -12.29 51.79 -85.05
CA GLU A 608 -13.04 52.57 -84.06
C GLU A 608 -12.32 53.86 -83.75
N GLU A 609 -11.00 53.98 -83.78
CA GLU A 609 -10.30 55.26 -83.72
C GLU A 609 -10.50 56.02 -85.03
N SER A 610 -10.56 55.34 -86.17
CA SER A 610 -10.92 55.97 -87.44
C SER A 610 -12.39 56.45 -87.43
N LYS A 611 -13.31 55.61 -86.94
CA LYS A 611 -14.73 55.97 -86.73
C LYS A 611 -14.91 57.00 -85.62
N MET A 612 -14.18 56.92 -84.51
CA MET A 612 -14.19 57.82 -83.36
C MET A 612 -13.51 59.12 -83.69
N ARG A 613 -12.50 59.16 -84.56
CA ARG A 613 -11.95 60.41 -85.07
C ARG A 613 -12.97 61.12 -85.96
N ASN A 614 -13.71 60.36 -86.78
CA ASN A 614 -14.83 60.90 -87.55
C ASN A 614 -16.02 61.29 -86.64
N LYS A 615 -16.26 60.51 -85.58
CA LYS A 615 -17.31 60.72 -84.59
C LYS A 615 -16.97 61.87 -83.65
N LEU A 616 -15.73 62.05 -83.21
CA LEU A 616 -15.21 63.20 -82.46
C LEU A 616 -15.22 64.45 -83.33
N ASN A 617 -14.96 64.35 -84.64
CA ASN A 617 -15.18 65.48 -85.54
C ASN A 617 -16.68 65.86 -85.63
N SER A 618 -17.60 64.89 -85.55
CA SER A 618 -19.03 65.17 -85.48
C SER A 618 -19.51 65.58 -84.07
N GLU A 619 -18.91 65.04 -83.00
CA GLU A 619 -19.23 65.31 -81.60
C GLU A 619 -18.62 66.65 -81.17
N VAL A 620 -17.50 67.09 -81.75
CA VAL A 620 -17.02 68.47 -81.59
C VAL A 620 -17.95 69.45 -82.31
N ARG A 621 -18.53 69.07 -83.45
CA ARG A 621 -19.59 69.88 -84.08
C ARG A 621 -20.87 69.91 -83.25
N ASN A 622 -21.27 68.77 -82.68
CA ASN A 622 -22.46 68.66 -81.86
C ASN A 622 -22.29 69.29 -80.48
N LEU A 623 -21.13 69.15 -79.81
CA LEU A 623 -20.83 69.79 -78.53
C LEU A 623 -20.71 71.31 -78.66
N ASN A 624 -20.32 71.84 -79.82
CA ASN A 624 -20.45 73.27 -80.09
C ASN A 624 -21.93 73.68 -80.21
N ALA A 625 -22.78 72.87 -80.82
CA ALA A 625 -24.23 73.10 -80.86
C ALA A 625 -24.92 72.90 -79.49
N ASP A 626 -24.45 71.94 -78.69
CA ASP A 626 -24.95 71.66 -77.34
C ASP A 626 -24.46 72.70 -76.34
N LEU A 627 -23.28 73.29 -76.54
CA LEU A 627 -22.82 74.46 -75.77
C LEU A 627 -23.69 75.69 -76.04
N ASP A 628 -24.15 75.87 -77.27
CA ASP A 628 -25.11 76.94 -77.60
C ASP A 628 -26.50 76.64 -77.04
N SER A 629 -26.94 75.37 -77.05
CA SER A 629 -28.21 74.91 -76.45
C SER A 629 -28.23 74.95 -74.91
N LEU A 630 -27.14 74.57 -74.23
CA LEU A 630 -27.02 74.65 -72.77
C LEU A 630 -26.95 76.09 -72.26
N ARG A 631 -26.50 77.03 -73.10
CA ARG A 631 -26.61 78.46 -72.80
C ARG A 631 -28.07 78.92 -72.85
N GLU A 632 -28.86 78.47 -73.83
CA GLU A 632 -30.31 78.73 -73.88
C GLU A 632 -31.04 78.05 -72.70
N SER A 633 -30.69 76.82 -72.34
CA SER A 633 -31.36 76.09 -71.25
C SER A 633 -31.00 76.63 -69.84
N LEU A 634 -29.80 77.19 -69.67
CA LEU A 634 -29.44 77.91 -68.43
C LEU A 634 -30.22 79.24 -68.29
N GLU A 635 -30.54 79.91 -69.40
CA GLU A 635 -31.45 81.07 -69.40
C GLU A 635 -32.91 80.66 -69.09
N GLU A 636 -33.36 79.49 -69.56
CA GLU A 636 -34.69 78.95 -69.25
C GLU A 636 -34.85 78.50 -67.77
N GLU A 637 -33.85 77.84 -67.18
CA GLU A 637 -33.88 77.41 -65.76
C GLU A 637 -33.81 78.61 -64.78
N GLN A 638 -33.14 79.70 -65.17
CA GLN A 638 -33.22 80.96 -64.42
C GLN A 638 -34.65 81.54 -64.44
N SER A 639 -35.40 81.34 -65.52
CA SER A 639 -36.82 81.72 -65.60
C SER A 639 -37.73 80.78 -64.78
N GLY A 640 -37.50 79.46 -64.80
CA GLY A 640 -38.29 78.47 -64.05
C GLY A 640 -38.17 78.59 -62.53
N LYS A 641 -36.99 78.99 -62.02
CA LYS A 641 -36.80 79.31 -60.60
C LYS A 641 -37.67 80.50 -60.15
N SER A 642 -37.92 81.47 -61.02
CA SER A 642 -38.78 82.62 -60.72
C SER A 642 -40.28 82.25 -60.67
N ASP A 643 -40.71 81.22 -61.40
CA ASP A 643 -42.10 80.75 -61.45
C ASP A 643 -42.49 79.82 -60.28
N LEU A 644 -41.59 78.96 -59.80
CA LEU A 644 -41.84 78.11 -58.62
C LEU A 644 -41.99 78.95 -57.33
N GLN A 645 -41.29 80.08 -57.24
CA GLN A 645 -41.43 81.04 -56.15
C GLN A 645 -42.82 81.71 -56.14
N ARG A 646 -43.50 81.76 -57.30
CA ARG A 646 -44.85 82.31 -57.46
C ARG A 646 -45.96 81.31 -57.12
N GLN A 647 -45.73 80.00 -57.26
CA GLN A 647 -46.71 78.95 -56.93
C GLN A 647 -46.81 78.67 -55.43
N LEU A 648 -45.72 78.82 -54.67
CA LEU A 648 -45.68 78.63 -53.22
C LEU A 648 -46.51 79.71 -52.47
N GLN A 649 -46.61 80.92 -53.02
CA GLN A 649 -47.51 81.98 -52.51
C GLN A 649 -49.00 81.69 -52.77
N LYS A 650 -49.35 80.85 -53.75
CA LYS A 650 -50.75 80.58 -54.13
C LYS A 650 -51.40 79.54 -53.21
N LEU A 651 -50.67 78.49 -52.82
CA LEU A 651 -51.16 77.43 -51.92
C LEU A 651 -51.36 77.91 -50.48
N GLN A 652 -50.62 78.94 -50.04
CA GLN A 652 -50.86 79.58 -48.73
C GLN A 652 -52.19 80.34 -48.66
N GLY A 653 -52.78 80.74 -49.80
CA GLY A 653 -54.11 81.38 -49.84
C GLY A 653 -55.29 80.41 -49.71
N GLU A 654 -55.13 79.16 -50.15
CA GLU A 654 -56.24 78.18 -50.23
C GLU A 654 -56.54 77.53 -48.85
N LEU A 655 -55.55 77.42 -47.96
CA LEU A 655 -55.71 76.90 -46.59
C LEU A 655 -56.50 77.86 -45.68
N GLN A 656 -56.59 79.14 -46.04
CA GLN A 656 -57.35 80.15 -45.28
C GLN A 656 -58.85 80.14 -45.62
N GLN A 657 -59.25 79.60 -46.78
CA GLN A 657 -60.66 79.53 -47.20
C GLN A 657 -61.46 78.37 -46.56
N LEU A 658 -60.80 77.26 -46.18
CA LEU A 658 -61.46 76.05 -45.64
C LEU A 658 -61.89 76.13 -44.17
N ARG A 659 -61.55 77.20 -43.43
CA ARG A 659 -62.06 77.45 -42.07
C ARG A 659 -63.41 78.19 -42.03
N SER A 660 -63.97 78.57 -43.17
CA SER A 660 -65.09 79.52 -43.22
C SER A 660 -66.49 78.95 -43.55
N LYS A 661 -66.72 77.63 -43.55
CA LYS A 661 -68.06 77.08 -43.81
C LYS A 661 -68.42 75.82 -43.01
N GLY A 662 -69.42 75.94 -42.12
CA GLY A 662 -70.29 74.82 -41.72
C GLY A 662 -70.92 74.90 -40.32
N GLY A 663 -72.19 75.33 -40.21
CA GLY A 663 -73.13 75.10 -39.09
C GLY A 663 -74.56 74.98 -39.66
N GLY A 664 -75.62 74.39 -39.06
CA GLY A 664 -75.86 73.68 -37.78
C GLY A 664 -77.35 73.20 -37.67
N GLY A 665 -77.72 72.47 -36.58
CA GLY A 665 -79.08 72.24 -35.96
C GLY A 665 -79.86 70.93 -36.31
N ASP A 666 -80.63 70.20 -35.46
CA ASP A 666 -81.01 70.21 -34.01
C ASP A 666 -81.78 68.88 -33.60
N VAL A 667 -81.94 68.62 -32.27
CA VAL A 667 -82.89 67.76 -31.47
C VAL A 667 -82.49 66.35 -30.95
N ARG A 668 -82.12 66.26 -29.65
CA ARG A 668 -82.67 65.38 -28.55
C ARG A 668 -81.73 65.43 -27.32
N SER A 669 -82.21 65.97 -26.19
CA SER A 669 -81.37 66.66 -25.19
C SER A 669 -81.01 65.88 -23.91
N GLU A 670 -81.58 64.72 -23.59
CA GLU A 670 -81.32 64.08 -22.27
C GLU A 670 -80.50 62.78 -22.37
N GLU A 671 -80.67 61.98 -23.43
CA GLU A 671 -79.72 60.89 -23.75
C GLU A 671 -78.36 61.45 -24.21
N LEU A 672 -78.36 62.67 -24.79
CA LEU A 672 -77.17 63.32 -25.34
C LEU A 672 -76.24 63.88 -24.25
N ASP A 673 -76.76 64.21 -23.06
CA ASP A 673 -75.96 64.71 -21.95
C ASP A 673 -75.26 63.58 -21.16
N GLU A 674 -75.87 62.40 -21.06
CA GLU A 674 -75.23 61.22 -20.45
C GLU A 674 -74.21 60.56 -21.41
N LEU A 675 -74.51 60.58 -22.73
CA LEU A 675 -73.55 60.23 -23.79
C LEU A 675 -72.41 61.26 -23.89
N LYS A 676 -72.67 62.56 -23.69
CA LYS A 676 -71.62 63.59 -23.58
C LYS A 676 -70.72 63.38 -22.37
N ARG A 677 -71.24 63.01 -21.20
CA ARG A 677 -70.39 62.70 -20.03
C ARG A 677 -69.51 61.48 -20.27
N ARG A 678 -70.06 60.41 -20.85
CA ARG A 678 -69.26 59.22 -21.23
C ARG A 678 -68.25 59.53 -22.33
N LEU A 679 -68.62 60.31 -23.35
CA LEU A 679 -67.72 60.73 -24.41
C LEU A 679 -66.63 61.68 -23.89
N ASN A 680 -66.95 62.61 -22.99
CA ASN A 680 -65.94 63.50 -22.40
C ASN A 680 -64.99 62.75 -21.47
N ALA A 681 -65.46 61.77 -20.69
CA ALA A 681 -64.58 60.91 -19.91
C ALA A 681 -63.69 60.06 -20.82
N LYS A 682 -64.25 59.53 -21.93
CA LYS A 682 -63.49 58.80 -22.95
C LYS A 682 -62.47 59.68 -23.68
N ILE A 683 -62.83 60.93 -23.96
CA ILE A 683 -61.94 61.92 -24.60
C ILE A 683 -60.81 62.28 -23.63
N GLN A 684 -61.07 62.51 -22.35
CA GLN A 684 -60.00 62.76 -21.36
C GLN A 684 -59.08 61.54 -21.17
N GLU A 685 -59.63 60.33 -21.17
CA GLU A 685 -58.84 59.10 -21.08
C GLU A 685 -57.97 58.92 -22.34
N LEU A 686 -58.54 59.15 -23.53
CA LEU A 686 -57.81 59.11 -24.81
C LEU A 686 -56.79 60.25 -24.95
N GLU A 687 -57.08 61.45 -24.43
CA GLU A 687 -56.14 62.58 -24.40
C GLU A 687 -54.98 62.29 -23.45
N GLY A 688 -55.23 61.69 -22.29
CA GLY A 688 -54.19 61.21 -21.38
C GLY A 688 -53.32 60.10 -21.98
N GLU A 689 -53.93 59.14 -22.69
CA GLU A 689 -53.19 58.10 -23.43
C GLU A 689 -52.39 58.67 -24.62
N LEU A 690 -52.93 59.67 -25.32
CA LEU A 690 -52.25 60.38 -26.41
C LEU A 690 -51.05 61.17 -25.88
N GLU A 691 -51.19 61.87 -24.75
CA GLU A 691 -50.13 62.66 -24.15
C GLU A 691 -49.02 61.77 -23.55
N ASN A 692 -49.39 60.65 -22.92
CA ASN A 692 -48.42 59.62 -22.52
C ASN A 692 -47.69 59.00 -23.71
N SER A 693 -48.39 58.76 -24.82
CA SER A 693 -47.76 58.24 -26.05
C SER A 693 -46.85 59.27 -26.71
N ARG A 694 -47.23 60.55 -26.71
CA ARG A 694 -46.39 61.67 -27.19
C ARG A 694 -45.13 61.83 -26.35
N SER A 695 -45.26 61.74 -25.03
CA SER A 695 -44.14 61.73 -24.09
C SER A 695 -43.18 60.58 -24.38
N LYS A 696 -43.70 59.36 -24.56
CA LYS A 696 -42.88 58.19 -24.95
C LYS A 696 -42.20 58.35 -26.31
N CYS A 697 -42.90 58.86 -27.33
CA CYS A 697 -42.29 59.16 -28.63
C CYS A 697 -41.16 60.18 -28.52
N GLY A 698 -41.36 61.26 -27.76
CA GLY A 698 -40.32 62.27 -27.54
C GLY A 698 -39.09 61.74 -26.79
N GLN A 699 -39.27 60.81 -25.85
CA GLN A 699 -38.16 60.12 -25.19
C GLN A 699 -37.42 59.19 -26.16
N LEU A 700 -38.16 58.44 -26.98
CA LEU A 700 -37.58 57.55 -27.99
C LEU A 700 -36.79 58.32 -29.07
N GLU A 701 -37.28 59.48 -29.52
CA GLU A 701 -36.54 60.34 -30.44
C GLU A 701 -35.23 60.86 -29.86
N LYS A 702 -35.21 61.23 -28.57
CA LYS A 702 -33.97 61.62 -27.88
C LYS A 702 -32.98 60.46 -27.78
N THR A 703 -33.46 59.24 -27.47
CA THR A 703 -32.58 58.06 -27.46
C THR A 703 -32.05 57.69 -28.83
N LYS A 704 -32.87 57.85 -29.88
CA LYS A 704 -32.48 57.61 -31.27
C LYS A 704 -31.40 58.61 -31.72
N ALA A 705 -31.59 59.89 -31.42
CA ALA A 705 -30.61 60.93 -31.75
C ALA A 705 -29.27 60.70 -31.05
N ARG A 706 -29.28 60.26 -29.78
CA ARG A 706 -28.04 59.91 -29.05
C ARG A 706 -27.32 58.71 -29.68
N LEU A 707 -28.05 57.64 -29.98
CA LEU A 707 -27.49 56.44 -30.61
C LEU A 707 -26.97 56.71 -32.02
N GLN A 708 -27.59 57.62 -32.78
CA GLN A 708 -27.07 58.06 -34.08
C GLN A 708 -25.73 58.80 -33.93
N GLY A 709 -25.60 59.71 -32.96
CA GLY A 709 -24.34 60.40 -32.69
C GLY A 709 -23.22 59.44 -32.28
N GLU A 710 -23.49 58.51 -31.37
CA GLU A 710 -22.51 57.48 -30.95
C GLU A 710 -22.08 56.59 -32.13
N LEU A 711 -22.99 56.29 -33.07
CA LEU A 711 -22.69 55.49 -34.25
C LEU A 711 -21.88 56.28 -35.29
N GLU A 712 -22.16 57.57 -35.47
CA GLU A 712 -21.40 58.47 -36.34
C GLU A 712 -19.97 58.66 -35.82
N ASP A 713 -19.79 58.88 -34.51
CA ASP A 713 -18.47 59.00 -33.89
C ASP A 713 -17.64 57.71 -34.05
N MET A 714 -18.25 56.55 -33.81
CA MET A 714 -17.58 55.25 -34.01
C MET A 714 -17.25 54.99 -35.49
N SER A 715 -18.12 55.40 -36.42
CA SER A 715 -17.84 55.30 -37.86
C SER A 715 -16.64 56.17 -38.25
N ILE A 716 -16.55 57.40 -37.73
CA ILE A 716 -15.43 58.31 -37.98
C ILE A 716 -14.12 57.74 -37.44
N ASP A 717 -14.13 57.14 -36.24
CA ASP A 717 -12.93 56.54 -35.66
C ASP A 717 -12.47 55.29 -36.43
N VAL A 718 -13.41 54.47 -36.92
CA VAL A 718 -13.11 53.33 -37.81
C VAL A 718 -12.55 53.81 -39.15
N GLU A 719 -13.13 54.85 -39.75
CA GLU A 719 -12.62 55.45 -40.99
C GLU A 719 -11.22 56.05 -40.80
N ARG A 720 -10.97 56.72 -39.67
CA ARG A 720 -9.65 57.25 -39.32
C ARG A 720 -8.62 56.14 -39.14
N ALA A 721 -8.98 55.06 -38.42
CA ALA A 721 -8.11 53.91 -38.21
C ALA A 721 -7.80 53.17 -39.52
N ASN A 722 -8.81 52.97 -40.37
CA ASN A 722 -8.65 52.35 -41.70
C ASN A 722 -7.83 53.23 -42.64
N GLY A 723 -8.01 54.55 -42.60
CA GLY A 723 -7.20 55.50 -43.36
C GLY A 723 -5.72 55.46 -42.95
N LEU A 724 -5.44 55.41 -41.65
CA LEU A 724 -4.08 55.27 -41.12
C LEU A 724 -3.45 53.92 -41.49
N ALA A 725 -4.19 52.82 -41.37
CA ALA A 725 -3.75 51.50 -41.78
C ALA A 725 -3.41 51.47 -43.29
N SER A 726 -4.30 51.98 -44.14
CA SER A 726 -4.07 52.03 -45.60
C SER A 726 -2.87 52.91 -45.97
N GLN A 727 -2.65 54.03 -45.28
CA GLN A 727 -1.46 54.86 -45.51
C GLN A 727 -0.16 54.15 -45.09
N LEU A 728 -0.17 53.44 -43.96
CA LEU A 728 0.98 52.66 -43.49
C LEU A 728 1.27 51.49 -44.42
N GLU A 729 0.25 50.77 -44.89
CA GLU A 729 0.41 49.71 -45.89
C GLU A 729 1.00 50.24 -47.19
N ARG A 730 0.55 51.40 -47.69
CA ARG A 730 1.13 52.03 -48.89
C ARG A 730 2.59 52.42 -48.67
N LYS A 731 2.94 52.93 -47.49
CA LYS A 731 4.35 53.25 -47.15
C LYS A 731 5.20 51.99 -47.07
N GLN A 732 4.71 50.94 -46.40
CA GLN A 732 5.40 49.66 -46.30
C GLN A 732 5.58 49.02 -47.69
N ALA A 733 4.55 49.05 -48.54
CA ALA A 733 4.62 48.57 -49.91
C ALA A 733 5.64 49.34 -50.75
N ASN A 734 5.71 50.67 -50.61
CA ASN A 734 6.71 51.48 -51.31
C ASN A 734 8.14 51.21 -50.82
N PHE A 735 8.35 51.05 -49.51
CA PHE A 735 9.65 50.66 -48.97
C PHE A 735 10.05 49.27 -49.46
N ASN A 736 9.15 48.28 -49.39
CA ASN A 736 9.39 46.94 -49.88
C ASN A 736 9.69 46.92 -51.38
N ARG A 737 8.98 47.72 -52.18
CA ARG A 737 9.26 47.88 -53.61
C ARG A 737 10.66 48.44 -53.84
N THR A 738 11.03 49.51 -53.14
CA THR A 738 12.35 50.13 -53.27
C THR A 738 13.45 49.14 -52.86
N LEU A 739 13.25 48.42 -51.77
CA LEU A 739 14.19 47.43 -51.25
C LEU A 739 14.32 46.24 -52.21
N ALA A 740 13.22 45.77 -52.78
CA ALA A 740 13.20 44.73 -53.82
C ALA A 740 13.90 45.19 -55.11
N GLU A 741 13.72 46.46 -55.52
CA GLU A 741 14.43 47.03 -56.67
C GLU A 741 15.95 47.08 -56.42
N TRP A 742 16.39 47.45 -55.22
CA TRP A 742 17.81 47.43 -54.84
C TRP A 742 18.37 46.02 -54.70
N GLN A 743 17.62 45.10 -54.10
CA GLN A 743 17.99 43.69 -54.02
C GLN A 743 18.12 43.08 -55.41
N LYS A 744 17.18 43.37 -56.31
CA LYS A 744 17.24 42.94 -57.71
C LYS A 744 18.48 43.52 -58.41
N LYS A 745 18.74 44.82 -58.30
CA LYS A 745 19.95 45.44 -58.87
C LYS A 745 21.24 44.81 -58.33
N PHE A 746 21.29 44.52 -57.03
CA PHE A 746 22.43 43.85 -56.42
C PHE A 746 22.57 42.41 -56.94
N ALA A 747 21.48 41.66 -57.04
CA ALA A 747 21.46 40.30 -57.56
C ALA A 747 21.87 40.26 -59.04
N ASP A 748 21.36 41.18 -59.86
CA ASP A 748 21.70 41.31 -61.28
C ASP A 748 23.20 41.65 -61.43
N ALA A 749 23.72 42.61 -60.67
CA ALA A 749 25.15 42.95 -60.68
C ALA A 749 26.04 41.80 -60.17
N GLN A 750 25.58 41.05 -59.17
CA GLN A 750 26.28 39.86 -58.69
C GLN A 750 26.29 38.75 -59.75
N ALA A 751 25.17 38.52 -60.43
CA ALA A 751 25.08 37.55 -61.52
C ALA A 751 25.98 37.95 -62.71
N GLU A 752 26.04 39.22 -63.06
CA GLU A 752 26.96 39.74 -64.09
C GLU A 752 28.43 39.53 -63.69
N LEU A 753 28.79 39.80 -62.43
CA LEU A 753 30.15 39.55 -61.93
C LEU A 753 30.50 38.05 -61.92
N GLU A 754 29.56 37.19 -61.52
CA GLU A 754 29.73 35.74 -61.54
C GLU A 754 29.88 35.21 -62.97
N ASN A 755 29.07 35.71 -63.92
CA ASN A 755 29.18 35.38 -65.34
C ASN A 755 30.50 35.86 -65.93
N SER A 756 30.92 37.09 -65.66
CA SER A 756 32.21 37.61 -66.13
C SER A 756 33.40 36.81 -65.56
N ASN A 757 33.35 36.45 -64.27
CA ASN A 757 34.35 35.57 -63.67
C ASN A 757 34.34 34.17 -64.27
N ARG A 758 33.15 33.63 -64.60
CA ARG A 758 33.01 32.33 -65.27
C ARG A 758 33.62 32.36 -66.66
N ASP A 759 33.37 33.42 -67.43
CA ASP A 759 33.92 33.61 -68.77
C ASP A 759 35.44 33.80 -68.72
N ALA A 760 35.95 34.58 -67.75
CA ALA A 760 37.39 34.74 -67.55
C ALA A 760 38.06 33.40 -67.20
N ARG A 761 37.45 32.58 -66.34
CA ARG A 761 37.93 31.23 -66.04
C ARG A 761 37.87 30.32 -67.28
N ALA A 762 36.78 30.35 -68.04
CA ALA A 762 36.63 29.55 -69.26
C ALA A 762 37.68 29.92 -70.32
N GLN A 763 37.92 31.21 -70.54
CA GLN A 763 38.97 31.70 -71.43
C GLN A 763 40.36 31.31 -70.92
N SER A 764 40.60 31.38 -69.61
CA SER A 764 41.87 30.91 -69.03
C SER A 764 42.06 29.40 -69.26
N THR A 765 41.01 28.60 -69.11
CA THR A 765 41.06 27.15 -69.40
C THR A 765 41.32 26.91 -70.89
N GLU A 766 40.70 27.69 -71.78
CA GLU A 766 40.91 27.57 -73.22
C GLU A 766 42.34 27.94 -73.63
N ILE A 767 42.91 28.99 -73.02
CA ILE A 767 44.33 29.34 -73.22
C ILE A 767 45.24 28.20 -72.77
N LEU A 768 44.98 27.58 -71.62
CA LEU A 768 45.75 26.42 -71.16
C LEU A 768 45.59 25.22 -72.10
N ARG A 769 44.38 24.97 -72.60
CA ARG A 769 44.11 23.91 -73.58
C ARG A 769 44.87 24.14 -74.87
N LEU A 770 44.84 25.36 -75.42
CA LEU A 770 45.55 25.71 -76.65
C LEU A 770 47.06 25.67 -76.47
N LYS A 771 47.59 26.07 -75.30
CA LYS A 771 49.02 25.89 -74.97
C LYS A 771 49.42 24.42 -74.93
N ALA A 772 48.62 23.57 -74.28
CA ALA A 772 48.86 22.13 -74.25
C ALA A 772 48.82 21.52 -75.66
N GLN A 773 47.87 21.95 -76.51
CA GLN A 773 47.82 21.51 -77.90
C GLN A 773 49.02 22.00 -78.73
N LEU A 774 49.52 23.20 -78.46
CA LEU A 774 50.71 23.73 -79.10
C LEU A 774 51.97 22.97 -78.66
N GLU A 775 52.10 22.66 -77.37
CA GLU A 775 53.15 21.81 -76.83
C GLU A 775 53.08 20.39 -77.44
N GLU A 776 51.90 19.78 -77.49
CA GLU A 776 51.70 18.47 -78.12
C GLU A 776 52.06 18.48 -79.60
N ALA A 777 51.66 19.53 -80.35
CA ALA A 777 52.03 19.68 -81.75
C ALA A 777 53.55 19.89 -81.93
N ASN A 778 54.19 20.61 -81.01
CA ASN A 778 55.65 20.77 -81.00
C ASN A 778 56.35 19.44 -80.70
N ASP A 779 55.88 18.67 -79.72
CA ASP A 779 56.41 17.34 -79.38
C ASP A 779 56.23 16.37 -80.56
N GLN A 780 55.07 16.36 -81.21
CA GLN A 780 54.83 15.59 -82.43
C GLN A 780 55.80 16.00 -83.55
N MET A 781 56.02 17.30 -83.73
CA MET A 781 57.00 17.80 -84.70
C MET A 781 58.43 17.37 -84.34
N GLU A 782 58.79 17.37 -83.05
CA GLU A 782 60.09 16.86 -82.60
C GLU A 782 60.23 15.35 -82.84
N THR A 783 59.19 14.55 -82.56
CA THR A 783 59.18 13.11 -82.83
C THR A 783 59.37 12.85 -84.32
N VAL A 784 58.60 13.53 -85.19
CA VAL A 784 58.76 13.39 -86.66
C VAL A 784 60.15 13.81 -87.13
N ARG A 785 60.77 14.82 -86.49
CA ARG A 785 62.16 15.20 -86.77
C ARG A 785 63.15 14.11 -86.36
N ARG A 786 62.97 13.50 -85.18
CA ARG A 786 63.81 12.38 -84.71
C ARG A 786 63.64 11.14 -85.59
N GLU A 787 62.41 10.80 -85.97
CA GLU A 787 62.12 9.68 -86.87
C GLU A 787 62.75 9.91 -88.26
N ASN A 788 62.63 11.11 -88.84
CA ASN A 788 63.31 11.42 -90.09
C ASN A 788 64.83 11.31 -89.98
N LYS A 789 65.40 11.72 -88.84
CA LYS A 789 66.83 11.56 -88.59
C LYS A 789 67.20 10.08 -88.49
N ASN A 790 66.47 9.29 -87.69
CA ASN A 790 66.70 7.86 -87.54
C ASN A 790 66.57 7.12 -88.88
N LEU A 791 65.54 7.42 -89.68
CA LEU A 791 65.38 6.85 -91.02
C LEU A 791 66.51 7.28 -91.97
N SER A 792 67.00 8.52 -91.84
CA SER A 792 68.16 8.98 -92.60
C SER A 792 69.44 8.23 -92.20
N ASP A 793 69.64 8.01 -90.90
CA ASP A 793 70.77 7.27 -90.35
C ASP A 793 70.67 5.78 -90.76
N GLU A 794 69.49 5.17 -90.71
CA GLU A 794 69.24 3.78 -91.16
C GLU A 794 69.43 3.62 -92.67
N ILE A 795 68.98 4.58 -93.49
CA ILE A 795 69.29 4.61 -94.92
C ILE A 795 70.81 4.71 -95.13
N HIS A 796 71.51 5.51 -94.33
CA HIS A 796 72.97 5.62 -94.41
C HIS A 796 73.65 4.29 -94.08
N ASP A 797 73.27 3.64 -92.98
CA ASP A 797 73.81 2.35 -92.54
C ASP A 797 73.51 1.24 -93.55
N LEU A 798 72.27 1.15 -94.06
CA LEU A 798 71.91 0.18 -95.10
C LEU A 798 72.65 0.44 -96.41
N THR A 799 72.90 1.71 -96.74
CA THR A 799 73.71 2.08 -97.92
C THR A 799 75.17 1.66 -97.73
N GLU A 800 75.74 1.81 -96.54
CA GLU A 800 77.07 1.32 -96.20
C GLU A 800 77.12 -0.22 -96.27
N GLN A 801 76.13 -0.91 -95.72
CA GLN A 801 76.00 -2.37 -95.80
C GLN A 801 75.89 -2.88 -97.25
N LEU A 802 75.16 -2.18 -98.13
CA LEU A 802 75.08 -2.49 -99.56
C LEU A 802 76.39 -2.20 -100.30
N GLY A 803 77.13 -1.16 -99.90
CA GLY A 803 78.45 -0.83 -100.43
C GLY A 803 79.55 -1.83 -100.05
N GLU A 804 79.36 -2.59 -98.98
CA GLU A 804 80.28 -3.64 -98.51
C GLU A 804 80.11 -4.99 -99.22
N GLY A 805 79.17 -5.17 -100.17
CA GLY A 805 78.79 -6.48 -100.75
C GLY A 805 79.70 -7.06 -101.84
N GLY A 806 81.01 -7.16 -101.63
CA GLY A 806 81.93 -7.69 -102.64
C GLY A 806 83.24 -8.31 -102.14
N ARG A 807 83.19 -9.43 -101.39
CA ARG A 807 84.27 -10.39 -101.05
C ARG A 807 83.76 -11.56 -100.18
N ASN A 808 83.41 -12.65 -100.86
CA ASN A 808 82.59 -13.80 -100.44
C ASN A 808 83.16 -14.78 -99.37
N VAL A 809 84.05 -14.35 -98.46
CA VAL A 809 84.47 -15.15 -97.27
C VAL A 809 84.76 -14.23 -96.08
N HIS A 810 85.45 -13.12 -96.32
CA HIS A 810 85.75 -12.15 -95.27
C HIS A 810 84.48 -11.45 -94.77
N GLU A 811 83.47 -11.31 -95.62
CA GLU A 811 82.14 -10.82 -95.24
C GLU A 811 81.38 -11.77 -94.33
N VAL A 812 81.52 -13.08 -94.51
CA VAL A 812 80.86 -14.08 -93.65
C VAL A 812 81.49 -14.08 -92.25
N ASP A 813 82.81 -13.98 -92.14
CA ASP A 813 83.48 -13.86 -90.84
C ASP A 813 83.18 -12.51 -90.15
N LYS A 814 83.08 -11.41 -90.91
CA LYS A 814 82.67 -10.10 -90.37
C LYS A 814 81.21 -10.11 -89.92
N ALA A 815 80.31 -10.73 -90.69
CA ALA A 815 78.91 -10.92 -90.31
C ALA A 815 78.77 -11.83 -89.09
N ARG A 816 79.54 -12.92 -89.01
CA ARG A 816 79.58 -13.79 -87.83
C ARG A 816 80.03 -13.04 -86.58
N ARG A 817 81.10 -12.23 -86.65
CA ARG A 817 81.56 -11.42 -85.51
C ARG A 817 80.54 -10.34 -85.11
N ARG A 818 79.84 -9.73 -86.09
CA ARG A 818 78.73 -8.81 -85.82
C ARG A 818 77.59 -9.53 -85.09
N LEU A 819 77.17 -10.71 -85.56
CA LEU A 819 76.13 -11.52 -84.91
C LEU A 819 76.54 -12.05 -83.53
N GLU A 820 77.81 -12.38 -83.32
CA GLU A 820 78.34 -12.76 -82.00
C GLU A 820 78.31 -11.56 -81.03
N ALA A 821 78.67 -10.36 -81.49
CA ALA A 821 78.57 -9.13 -80.70
C ALA A 821 77.11 -8.75 -80.39
N GLU A 822 76.20 -8.84 -81.36
CA GLU A 822 74.76 -8.62 -81.15
C GLU A 822 74.17 -9.63 -80.16
N LYS A 823 74.61 -10.89 -80.21
CA LYS A 823 74.19 -11.90 -79.22
C LYS A 823 74.68 -11.54 -77.83
N GLU A 824 75.94 -11.12 -77.68
CA GLU A 824 76.49 -10.70 -76.38
C GLU A 824 75.76 -9.46 -75.84
N GLU A 825 75.43 -8.49 -76.70
CA GLU A 825 74.67 -7.30 -76.33
C GLU A 825 73.22 -7.64 -75.92
N LEU A 826 72.53 -8.51 -76.67
CA LEU A 826 71.20 -8.99 -76.32
C LEU A 826 71.20 -9.82 -75.03
N GLN A 827 72.24 -10.63 -74.80
CA GLN A 827 72.37 -11.39 -73.56
C GLN A 827 72.62 -10.47 -72.36
N ALA A 828 73.47 -9.44 -72.50
CA ALA A 828 73.67 -8.42 -71.47
C ALA A 828 72.39 -7.64 -71.16
N ALA A 829 71.62 -7.25 -72.19
CA ALA A 829 70.33 -6.58 -72.02
C ALA A 829 69.29 -7.49 -71.34
N LEU A 830 69.29 -8.79 -71.63
CA LEU A 830 68.43 -9.76 -70.95
C LEU A 830 68.81 -9.92 -69.48
N GLU A 831 70.09 -10.06 -69.16
CA GLU A 831 70.60 -10.17 -67.79
C GLU A 831 70.30 -8.89 -66.98
N GLU A 832 70.41 -7.71 -67.59
CA GLU A 832 70.02 -6.43 -66.97
C GLU A 832 68.50 -6.36 -66.71
N ALA A 833 67.68 -6.82 -67.66
CA ALA A 833 66.23 -6.87 -67.51
C ALA A 833 65.78 -7.89 -66.43
N GLU A 834 66.43 -9.06 -66.35
CA GLU A 834 66.19 -10.07 -65.31
C GLU A 834 66.57 -9.55 -63.93
N ALA A 835 67.72 -8.88 -63.80
CA ALA A 835 68.15 -8.25 -62.55
C ALA A 835 67.19 -7.12 -62.12
N ALA A 836 66.71 -6.31 -63.07
CA ALA A 836 65.72 -5.27 -62.80
C ALA A 836 64.37 -5.89 -62.36
N LEU A 837 63.93 -6.97 -62.99
CA LEU A 837 62.72 -7.71 -62.60
C LEU A 837 62.84 -8.28 -61.19
N GLU A 838 63.96 -8.94 -60.87
CA GLU A 838 64.22 -9.50 -59.54
C GLU A 838 64.21 -8.40 -58.46
N GLN A 839 64.79 -7.23 -58.76
CA GLN A 839 64.76 -6.09 -57.87
C GLN A 839 63.32 -5.57 -57.62
N GLU A 840 62.50 -5.48 -58.66
CA GLU A 840 61.10 -5.05 -58.54
C GLU A 840 60.23 -6.10 -57.83
N GLU A 841 60.45 -7.39 -58.06
CA GLU A 841 59.78 -8.47 -57.32
C GLU A 841 60.15 -8.43 -55.83
N ALA A 842 61.42 -8.17 -55.50
CA ALA A 842 61.86 -8.00 -54.12
C ALA A 842 61.21 -6.77 -53.45
N LYS A 843 61.07 -5.65 -54.17
CA LYS A 843 60.34 -4.47 -53.68
C LYS A 843 58.86 -4.78 -53.45
N LEU A 844 58.21 -5.47 -54.38
CA LEU A 844 56.82 -5.90 -54.25
C LEU A 844 56.60 -6.79 -53.03
N GLN A 845 57.50 -7.77 -52.81
CA GLN A 845 57.43 -8.65 -51.64
C GLN A 845 57.59 -7.89 -50.33
N ARG A 846 58.53 -6.93 -50.25
CA ARG A 846 58.69 -6.06 -49.06
C ARG A 846 57.43 -5.24 -48.80
N ALA A 847 56.89 -4.59 -49.83
CA ALA A 847 55.66 -3.81 -49.70
C ALA A 847 54.45 -4.67 -49.28
N GLN A 848 54.35 -5.91 -49.77
CA GLN A 848 53.31 -6.86 -49.35
C GLN A 848 53.46 -7.27 -47.89
N LEU A 849 54.69 -7.52 -47.42
CA LEU A 849 54.98 -7.84 -46.02
C LEU A 849 54.67 -6.66 -45.10
N GLU A 850 55.09 -5.46 -45.46
CA GLU A 850 54.75 -4.23 -44.72
C GLU A 850 53.23 -4.02 -44.66
N MET A 851 52.51 -4.20 -45.78
CA MET A 851 51.05 -4.09 -45.77
C MET A 851 50.39 -5.16 -44.89
N ALA A 852 50.93 -6.39 -44.85
CA ALA A 852 50.43 -7.45 -43.99
C ALA A 852 50.68 -7.15 -42.50
N GLN A 853 51.86 -6.62 -42.17
CA GLN A 853 52.21 -6.19 -40.81
C GLN A 853 51.31 -5.04 -40.34
N VAL A 854 51.11 -4.01 -41.17
CA VAL A 854 50.21 -2.89 -40.86
C VAL A 854 48.77 -3.37 -40.65
N ARG A 855 48.29 -4.32 -41.48
CA ARG A 855 46.95 -4.90 -41.27
C ARG A 855 46.85 -5.63 -39.93
N GLN A 856 47.83 -6.44 -39.57
CA GLN A 856 47.85 -7.15 -38.30
C GLN A 856 47.93 -6.18 -37.10
N GLU A 857 48.71 -5.10 -37.22
CA GLU A 857 48.79 -4.06 -36.20
C GLU A 857 47.44 -3.33 -36.03
N VAL A 858 46.76 -3.01 -37.14
CA VAL A 858 45.43 -2.40 -37.13
C VAL A 858 44.41 -3.34 -36.50
N ASP A 859 44.40 -4.63 -36.86
CA ASP A 859 43.47 -5.61 -36.28
C ASP A 859 43.71 -5.78 -34.77
N ARG A 860 44.98 -5.80 -34.33
CA ARG A 860 45.31 -5.84 -32.89
C ARG A 860 44.82 -4.59 -32.17
N ARG A 861 45.04 -3.39 -32.74
CA ARG A 861 44.54 -2.14 -32.16
C ARG A 861 43.02 -2.07 -32.11
N LEU A 862 42.33 -2.63 -33.11
CA LEU A 862 40.88 -2.75 -33.10
C LEU A 862 40.40 -3.66 -31.96
N ALA A 863 41.03 -4.82 -31.78
CA ALA A 863 40.70 -5.71 -30.66
C ALA A 863 40.96 -5.06 -29.29
N GLU A 864 42.11 -4.41 -29.11
CA GLU A 864 42.42 -3.62 -27.89
C GLU A 864 41.35 -2.53 -27.64
N LYS A 865 40.89 -1.84 -28.70
CA LYS A 865 39.83 -0.83 -28.58
C LYS A 865 38.46 -1.43 -28.26
N GLU A 866 38.12 -2.58 -28.83
CA GLU A 866 36.88 -3.29 -28.51
C GLU A 866 36.87 -3.72 -27.03
N GLU A 867 37.98 -4.22 -26.49
CA GLU A 867 38.13 -4.54 -25.06
C GLU A 867 38.00 -3.29 -24.17
N GLU A 868 38.63 -2.16 -24.54
CA GLU A 868 38.45 -0.88 -23.84
C GLU A 868 36.98 -0.41 -23.86
N PHE A 869 36.28 -0.54 -24.99
CA PHE A 869 34.86 -0.20 -25.09
C PHE A 869 33.99 -1.12 -24.23
N GLU A 870 34.31 -2.41 -24.15
CA GLU A 870 33.59 -3.34 -23.29
C GLU A 870 33.85 -3.04 -21.79
N ALA A 871 35.08 -2.72 -21.43
CA ALA A 871 35.45 -2.33 -20.06
C ALA A 871 34.74 -1.04 -19.63
N THR A 872 34.72 -0.02 -20.49
CA THR A 872 34.00 1.24 -20.22
C THR A 872 32.49 1.03 -20.14
N ARG A 873 31.90 0.20 -21.01
CA ARG A 873 30.48 -0.19 -20.92
C ARG A 873 30.18 -0.87 -19.57
N LYS A 874 31.00 -1.84 -19.14
CA LYS A 874 30.83 -2.52 -17.83
C LYS A 874 30.95 -1.55 -16.66
N ASN A 875 31.89 -0.59 -16.71
CA ASN A 875 32.05 0.43 -15.67
C ASN A 875 30.85 1.38 -15.60
N HIS A 876 30.34 1.85 -16.74
CA HIS A 876 29.14 2.68 -16.77
C HIS A 876 27.90 1.92 -16.29
N GLN A 877 27.78 0.64 -16.64
CA GLN A 877 26.70 -0.22 -16.16
C GLN A 877 26.72 -0.36 -14.62
N ARG A 878 27.90 -0.65 -14.04
CA ARG A 878 28.06 -0.71 -12.57
C ARG A 878 27.74 0.62 -11.89
N ALA A 879 28.13 1.74 -12.49
CA ALA A 879 27.83 3.07 -11.96
C ALA A 879 26.31 3.36 -11.99
N LEU A 880 25.62 2.97 -13.07
CA LEU A 880 24.17 3.07 -13.18
C LEU A 880 23.47 2.20 -12.13
N GLU A 881 23.88 0.94 -11.96
CA GLU A 881 23.34 0.03 -10.94
C GLU A 881 23.55 0.57 -9.52
N SER A 882 24.73 1.13 -9.24
CA SER A 882 25.03 1.76 -7.95
C SER A 882 24.17 3.01 -7.70
N GLN A 883 23.99 3.88 -8.69
CA GLN A 883 23.11 5.03 -8.55
C GLN A 883 21.65 4.62 -8.39
N GLN A 884 21.20 3.59 -9.08
CA GLN A 884 19.86 3.07 -8.96
C GLN A 884 19.60 2.47 -7.58
N ALA A 885 20.55 1.70 -7.04
CA ALA A 885 20.48 1.20 -5.67
C ALA A 885 20.44 2.34 -4.63
N SER A 886 21.23 3.41 -4.83
CA SER A 886 21.19 4.59 -3.97
C SER A 886 19.84 5.32 -4.02
N LEU A 887 19.25 5.45 -5.22
CA LEU A 887 17.94 6.07 -5.41
C LEU A 887 16.82 5.23 -4.76
N GLU A 888 16.89 3.91 -4.88
CA GLU A 888 15.95 2.99 -4.23
C GLU A 888 16.06 3.03 -2.70
N ALA A 889 17.28 3.12 -2.16
CA ALA A 889 17.50 3.31 -0.74
C ALA A 889 16.95 4.65 -0.23
N GLU A 890 17.20 5.75 -0.95
CA GLU A 890 16.70 7.08 -0.59
C GLU A 890 15.17 7.15 -0.66
N THR A 891 14.56 6.56 -1.69
CA THR A 891 13.09 6.52 -1.82
C THR A 891 12.43 5.69 -0.73
N LYS A 892 13.00 4.54 -0.36
CA LYS A 892 12.54 3.75 0.80
C LYS A 892 12.70 4.52 2.11
N GLY A 893 13.87 5.10 2.36
CA GLY A 893 14.13 5.90 3.57
C GLY A 893 13.18 7.10 3.69
N LYS A 894 12.88 7.78 2.57
CA LYS A 894 11.90 8.86 2.53
C LYS A 894 10.48 8.37 2.81
N ALA A 895 10.09 7.21 2.29
CA ALA A 895 8.79 6.61 2.56
C ALA A 895 8.63 6.21 4.04
N GLU A 896 9.67 5.62 4.63
CA GLU A 896 9.70 5.29 6.06
C GLU A 896 9.65 6.54 6.94
N ALA A 897 10.42 7.57 6.61
CA ALA A 897 10.40 8.85 7.33
C ALA A 897 9.00 9.51 7.27
N ILE A 898 8.33 9.48 6.12
CA ILE A 898 6.96 9.99 5.98
C ILE A 898 5.98 9.15 6.80
N ARG A 899 6.11 7.82 6.80
CA ARG A 899 5.26 6.92 7.59
C ARG A 899 5.43 7.19 9.09
N LEU A 900 6.67 7.32 9.56
CA LEU A 900 6.99 7.60 10.95
C LEU A 900 6.46 8.97 11.36
N LYS A 901 6.64 10.00 10.51
CA LYS A 901 6.10 11.33 10.72
C LYS A 901 4.57 11.30 10.90
N LYS A 902 3.84 10.63 9.99
CA LYS A 902 2.38 10.52 10.08
C LYS A 902 1.93 9.81 11.35
N LYS A 903 2.65 8.76 11.77
CA LYS A 903 2.36 8.04 13.01
C LYS A 903 2.56 8.96 14.22
N LEU A 904 3.67 9.70 14.29
CA LEU A 904 3.92 10.65 15.37
C LEU A 904 2.89 11.79 15.39
N GLU A 905 2.48 12.31 14.23
CA GLU A 905 1.39 13.30 14.12
C GLU A 905 0.06 12.73 14.64
N GLN A 906 -0.24 11.47 14.34
CA GLN A 906 -1.43 10.78 14.86
C GLN A 906 -1.33 10.57 16.38
N ASP A 907 -0.21 10.06 16.89
CA ASP A 907 0.01 9.83 18.32
C ASP A 907 -0.12 11.14 19.12
N ILE A 908 0.42 12.25 18.58
CA ILE A 908 0.25 13.60 19.16
C ILE A 908 -1.23 13.98 19.20
N SER A 909 -1.96 13.79 18.10
CA SER A 909 -3.39 14.11 18.05
C SER A 909 -4.21 13.28 19.04
N GLU A 910 -3.89 12.00 19.22
CA GLU A 910 -4.56 11.11 20.19
C GLU A 910 -4.26 11.55 21.63
N LEU A 911 -3.01 11.92 21.92
CA LEU A 911 -2.60 12.46 23.21
C LEU A 911 -3.28 13.81 23.52
N GLU A 912 -3.42 14.69 22.52
CA GLU A 912 -4.15 15.96 22.65
C GLU A 912 -5.63 15.72 22.99
N VAL A 913 -6.29 14.80 22.28
CA VAL A 913 -7.69 14.42 22.56
C VAL A 913 -7.81 13.79 23.96
N GLY A 914 -6.88 12.93 24.35
CA GLY A 914 -6.84 12.32 25.68
C GLY A 914 -6.65 13.36 26.79
N LEU A 915 -5.77 14.34 26.58
CA LEU A 915 -5.54 15.44 27.51
C LEU A 915 -6.79 16.32 27.66
N ASP A 916 -7.48 16.62 26.56
CA ASP A 916 -8.74 17.38 26.58
C ASP A 916 -9.85 16.61 27.32
N ALA A 917 -9.95 15.30 27.09
CA ALA A 917 -10.90 14.45 27.81
C ALA A 917 -10.60 14.41 29.31
N ALA A 918 -9.34 14.25 29.70
CA ALA A 918 -8.91 14.27 31.10
C ALA A 918 -9.17 15.64 31.76
N ASN A 919 -8.94 16.74 31.04
CA ASN A 919 -9.23 18.09 31.54
C ASN A 919 -10.74 18.33 31.72
N ARG A 920 -11.58 17.81 30.81
CA ARG A 920 -13.05 17.85 30.97
C ARG A 920 -13.51 17.05 32.17
N ALA A 921 -13.03 15.80 32.31
CA ALA A 921 -13.35 14.95 33.46
C ALA A 921 -12.92 15.60 34.79
N LYS A 922 -11.72 16.21 34.83
CA LYS A 922 -11.25 16.98 35.99
C LYS A 922 -12.21 18.13 36.32
N SER A 923 -12.65 18.90 35.31
CA SER A 923 -13.60 20.01 35.53
C SER A 923 -14.96 19.51 36.06
N GLU A 924 -15.45 18.37 35.57
CA GLU A 924 -16.67 17.75 36.09
C GLU A 924 -16.49 17.27 37.53
N HIS A 925 -15.38 16.61 37.86
CA HIS A 925 -15.07 16.21 39.23
C HIS A 925 -14.98 17.42 40.18
N GLU A 926 -14.37 18.52 39.75
CA GLU A 926 -14.33 19.76 40.54
C GLU A 926 -15.74 20.34 40.81
N LYS A 927 -16.65 20.27 39.82
CA LYS A 927 -18.06 20.67 40.03
C LYS A 927 -18.77 19.74 41.01
N THR A 928 -18.55 18.44 40.89
CA THR A 928 -19.13 17.43 41.79
C THR A 928 -18.62 17.59 43.22
N VAL A 929 -17.33 17.89 43.41
CA VAL A 929 -16.74 18.20 44.72
C VAL A 929 -17.39 19.46 45.31
N LYS A 930 -17.58 20.53 44.52
CA LYS A 930 -18.29 21.74 44.99
C LYS A 930 -19.73 21.44 45.40
N LYS A 931 -20.42 20.57 44.65
CA LYS A 931 -21.78 20.12 44.99
C LYS A 931 -21.81 19.36 46.31
N PHE A 932 -20.90 18.40 46.51
CA PHE A 932 -20.80 17.69 47.79
C PHE A 932 -20.41 18.58 48.96
N GLN A 933 -19.56 19.59 48.74
CA GLN A 933 -19.25 20.58 49.77
C GLN A 933 -20.50 21.40 50.17
N GLN A 934 -21.34 21.76 49.20
CA GLN A 934 -22.61 22.43 49.46
C GLN A 934 -23.59 21.51 50.21
N ASP A 935 -23.73 20.26 49.76
CA ASP A 935 -24.63 19.28 50.40
C ASP A 935 -24.22 19.00 51.86
N ILE A 936 -22.91 18.93 52.14
CA ILE A 936 -22.39 18.79 53.52
C ILE A 936 -22.74 20.01 54.36
N HIS A 937 -22.58 21.22 53.81
CA HIS A 937 -22.93 22.45 54.51
C HIS A 937 -24.43 22.51 54.84
N ASP A 938 -25.29 22.14 53.89
CA ASP A 938 -26.73 22.14 54.07
C ASP A 938 -27.17 21.09 55.10
N LEU A 939 -26.56 19.90 55.08
CA LEU A 939 -26.78 18.86 56.10
C LEU A 939 -26.30 19.27 57.49
N GLN A 940 -25.16 19.99 57.58
CA GLN A 940 -24.68 20.55 58.85
C GLN A 940 -25.66 21.58 59.41
N SER A 941 -26.20 22.47 58.57
CA SER A 941 -27.23 23.42 58.99
C SER A 941 -28.50 22.72 59.48
N GLN A 942 -28.95 21.68 58.79
CA GLN A 942 -30.13 20.91 59.21
C GLN A 942 -29.90 20.19 60.54
N LEU A 943 -28.70 19.65 60.78
CA LEU A 943 -28.35 19.02 62.04
C LEU A 943 -28.37 20.03 63.20
N GLU A 944 -27.83 21.23 62.99
CA GLU A 944 -27.85 22.31 63.99
C GLU A 944 -29.28 22.74 64.32
N ASP A 945 -30.15 22.88 63.31
CA ASP A 945 -31.55 23.24 63.52
C ASP A 945 -32.32 22.14 64.28
N GLN A 946 -32.05 20.86 63.98
CA GLN A 946 -32.64 19.72 64.71
C GLN A 946 -32.14 19.64 66.16
N GLN A 947 -30.86 19.95 66.40
CA GLN A 947 -30.33 20.03 67.77
C GLN A 947 -31.00 21.15 68.57
N ARG A 948 -31.18 22.34 67.98
CA ARG A 948 -31.92 23.43 68.63
C ARG A 948 -33.36 23.04 68.96
N ALA A 949 -34.06 22.40 68.02
CA ALA A 949 -35.43 21.93 68.26
C ALA A 949 -35.49 20.86 69.38
N CYS A 950 -34.51 19.95 69.45
CA CYS A 950 -34.41 18.98 70.54
C CYS A 950 -34.17 19.65 71.90
N ASP A 951 -33.31 20.67 71.96
CA ASP A 951 -33.04 21.41 73.19
C ASP A 951 -34.27 22.19 73.66
N GLU A 952 -35.01 22.84 72.75
CA GLU A 952 -36.30 23.49 73.05
C GLU A 952 -37.33 22.50 73.61
N MET A 953 -37.47 21.32 73.01
CA MET A 953 -38.38 20.28 73.50
C MET A 953 -37.95 19.74 74.87
N ARG A 954 -36.65 19.67 75.13
CA ARG A 954 -36.09 19.26 76.42
C ARG A 954 -36.36 20.28 77.52
N GLU A 955 -36.26 21.58 77.21
CA GLU A 955 -36.65 22.66 78.14
C GLU A 955 -38.15 22.65 78.43
N GLN A 956 -39.00 22.42 77.41
CA GLN A 956 -40.45 22.28 77.60
C GLN A 956 -40.80 21.09 78.49
N TYR A 957 -40.13 19.94 78.30
CA TYR A 957 -40.29 18.78 79.17
C TYR A 957 -39.89 19.09 80.62
N GLN A 958 -38.75 19.74 80.86
CA GLN A 958 -38.32 20.13 82.20
C GLN A 958 -39.25 21.17 82.85
N ALA A 959 -39.92 22.02 82.07
CA ALA A 959 -40.94 22.93 82.57
C ALA A 959 -42.24 22.19 82.97
N ALA A 960 -42.64 21.18 82.19
CA ALA A 960 -43.79 20.34 82.48
C ALA A 960 -43.55 19.46 83.74
N ASP A 961 -42.37 18.88 83.88
CA ASP A 961 -41.97 18.07 85.04
C ASP A 961 -41.96 18.91 86.34
N ARG A 962 -41.49 20.16 86.28
CA ARG A 962 -41.57 21.11 87.40
C ARG A 962 -43.02 21.43 87.80
N ARG A 963 -43.94 21.55 86.84
CA ARG A 963 -45.39 21.73 87.14
C ARG A 963 -46.00 20.48 87.76
N ALA A 964 -45.66 19.30 87.26
CA ALA A 964 -46.15 18.04 87.81
C ALA A 964 -45.71 17.85 89.27
N ASN A 965 -44.45 18.19 89.59
CA ASN A 965 -43.94 18.14 90.96
C ASN A 965 -44.62 19.16 91.90
N MET A 966 -44.93 20.37 91.44
CA MET A 966 -45.72 21.32 92.24
C MET A 966 -47.14 20.80 92.52
N LEU A 967 -47.83 20.26 91.51
CA LEU A 967 -49.17 19.68 91.68
C LEU A 967 -49.14 18.47 92.63
N SER A 968 -48.06 17.68 92.63
CA SER A 968 -47.88 16.59 93.59
C SER A 968 -47.71 17.10 95.02
N GLY A 969 -47.01 18.22 95.22
CA GLY A 969 -46.89 18.88 96.53
C GLY A 969 -48.23 19.42 97.04
N GLU A 970 -49.03 20.04 96.17
CA GLU A 970 -50.40 20.49 96.51
C GLU A 970 -51.31 19.32 96.93
N ILE A 971 -51.15 18.15 96.30
CA ILE A 971 -51.86 16.93 96.68
C ILE A 971 -51.42 16.42 98.06
N GLU A 972 -50.14 16.53 98.42
CA GLU A 972 -49.63 16.16 99.76
C GLU A 972 -50.10 17.13 100.87
N GLU A 973 -50.23 18.43 100.56
CA GLU A 973 -50.81 19.42 101.47
C GLU A 973 -52.31 19.19 101.70
N LEU A 974 -53.06 18.81 100.66
CA LEU A 974 -54.47 18.42 100.79
C LEU A 974 -54.64 17.12 101.57
N ARG A 975 -53.70 16.17 101.44
CA ARG A 975 -53.68 14.92 102.24
C ARG A 975 -53.40 15.19 103.72
N THR A 976 -52.48 16.10 104.06
CA THR A 976 -52.19 16.47 105.45
C THR A 976 -53.34 17.25 106.10
N ALA A 977 -54.05 18.09 105.34
CA ALA A 977 -55.28 18.74 105.81
C ALA A 977 -56.42 17.73 106.10
N LEU A 978 -56.55 16.70 105.26
CA LEU A 978 -57.48 15.59 105.46
C LEU A 978 -57.12 14.76 106.71
N GLU A 979 -55.84 14.47 106.94
CA GLU A 979 -55.36 13.76 108.14
C GLU A 979 -55.61 14.55 109.44
N GLN A 980 -55.54 15.88 109.43
CA GLN A 980 -55.90 16.72 110.60
C GLN A 980 -57.40 16.67 110.90
N ALA A 981 -58.25 16.69 109.87
CA ALA A 981 -59.69 16.51 110.03
C ALA A 981 -60.06 15.10 110.56
N GLU A 982 -59.33 14.07 110.12
CA GLU A 982 -59.50 12.69 110.61
C GLU A 982 -59.02 12.48 112.05
N ARG A 983 -57.97 13.20 112.50
CA ARG A 983 -57.50 13.15 113.91
C ARG A 983 -58.52 13.75 114.89
N GLY A 984 -59.21 14.83 114.51
CA GLY A 984 -60.31 15.40 115.32
C GLY A 984 -61.51 14.46 115.45
N ARG A 985 -61.84 13.72 114.39
CA ARG A 985 -62.88 12.68 114.39
C ARG A 985 -62.51 11.47 115.26
N LYS A 986 -61.24 11.04 115.24
CA LYS A 986 -60.73 9.89 116.01
C LYS A 986 -60.69 10.12 117.53
N MET A 987 -60.48 11.34 118.01
CA MET A 987 -60.56 11.63 119.46
C MET A 987 -61.98 11.45 120.03
N ALA A 988 -63.01 11.80 119.27
CA ALA A 988 -64.41 11.62 119.68
C ALA A 988 -64.90 10.15 119.57
N GLU A 989 -64.26 9.33 118.73
CA GLU A 989 -64.52 7.88 118.63
C GLU A 989 -63.78 7.06 119.71
N SER A 990 -62.67 7.59 120.27
CA SER A 990 -61.84 6.92 121.29
C SER A 990 -62.51 6.80 122.66
N GLU A 991 -63.23 7.83 123.13
CA GLU A 991 -63.96 7.76 124.42
C GLU A 991 -65.13 6.77 124.37
N ARG A 992 -65.67 6.53 123.16
CA ARG A 992 -66.72 5.55 122.91
C ARG A 992 -66.17 4.12 122.82
N ALA A 993 -64.94 3.94 122.31
CA ALA A 993 -64.28 2.64 122.15
C ALA A 993 -63.72 2.05 123.48
N GLU A 994 -63.28 2.90 124.43
CA GLU A 994 -62.83 2.43 125.76
C GLU A 994 -63.97 1.82 126.60
N THR A 995 -65.22 2.17 126.31
CA THR A 995 -66.41 1.52 126.91
C THR A 995 -66.81 0.22 126.23
N ALA A 996 -66.28 -0.08 125.04
CA ALA A 996 -66.62 -1.25 124.24
C ALA A 996 -65.56 -2.37 124.24
N ASP A 997 -64.26 -2.07 124.31
CA ASP A 997 -63.22 -3.11 124.15
C ASP A 997 -62.77 -3.81 125.43
N ARG A 998 -63.36 -3.44 126.57
CA ARG A 998 -63.50 -4.32 127.75
C ARG A 998 -64.34 -5.58 127.46
N VAL A 999 -64.93 -5.68 126.26
CA VAL A 999 -65.74 -6.82 125.78
C VAL A 999 -64.97 -7.75 124.83
N SER A 1000 -63.80 -7.38 124.28
CA SER A 1000 -63.10 -8.25 123.32
C SER A 1000 -61.64 -8.59 123.66
N GLU A 1001 -61.32 -8.55 124.95
CA GLU A 1001 -60.39 -9.50 125.62
C GLU A 1001 -60.66 -10.99 125.28
N ILE A 1002 -61.72 -11.28 124.53
CA ILE A 1002 -62.25 -12.61 124.25
C ILE A 1002 -61.72 -13.27 122.98
N SER A 1003 -61.01 -12.61 122.07
CA SER A 1003 -60.55 -13.36 120.89
C SER A 1003 -59.22 -12.97 120.26
N THR A 1004 -58.31 -12.58 121.15
CA THR A 1004 -57.01 -13.26 121.44
C THR A 1004 -56.84 -14.76 121.04
N GLN A 1005 -57.78 -15.38 120.33
CA GLN A 1005 -57.73 -16.70 119.71
C GLN A 1005 -57.36 -16.66 118.21
N CYS A 1006 -57.62 -15.58 117.46
CA CYS A 1006 -57.33 -15.57 116.02
C CYS A 1006 -55.83 -15.38 115.70
N SER A 1007 -55.03 -14.99 116.68
CA SER A 1007 -53.57 -14.89 116.59
C SER A 1007 -52.86 -16.22 116.26
N SER A 1008 -53.56 -17.37 116.28
CA SER A 1008 -53.00 -18.67 115.87
C SER A 1008 -52.94 -18.88 114.34
N LEU A 1009 -53.69 -18.09 113.55
CA LEU A 1009 -53.69 -18.21 112.07
C LEU A 1009 -52.46 -17.55 111.43
N ASN A 1010 -51.78 -16.67 112.15
CA ASN A 1010 -50.52 -16.04 111.73
C ASN A 1010 -49.34 -17.04 111.58
N ALA A 1011 -49.49 -18.27 112.06
CA ALA A 1011 -48.47 -19.32 111.94
C ALA A 1011 -48.50 -20.07 110.58
N GLN A 1012 -49.60 -19.98 109.80
CA GLN A 1012 -49.73 -20.66 108.51
C GLN A 1012 -49.21 -19.82 107.32
N LYS A 1013 -49.00 -18.52 107.50
CA LYS A 1013 -48.50 -17.60 106.47
C LYS A 1013 -47.01 -17.78 106.14
N ARG A 1014 -46.20 -18.22 107.10
CA ARG A 1014 -44.73 -18.38 106.95
C ARG A 1014 -44.28 -19.63 106.18
N LYS A 1015 -45.21 -20.50 105.76
CA LYS A 1015 -44.90 -21.74 105.01
C LYS A 1015 -45.01 -21.57 103.48
N LEU A 1016 -45.61 -20.48 103.01
CA LEU A 1016 -45.80 -20.18 101.58
C LEU A 1016 -44.74 -19.22 101.01
N GLU A 1017 -43.93 -18.59 101.85
CA GLU A 1017 -42.85 -17.69 101.43
C GLU A 1017 -41.53 -18.43 101.09
N ALA A 1018 -41.43 -19.74 101.41
CA ALA A 1018 -40.26 -20.58 101.12
C ALA A 1018 -40.29 -21.24 99.73
N ASP A 1019 -41.46 -21.38 99.11
CA ASP A 1019 -41.62 -22.01 97.78
C ASP A 1019 -41.38 -21.02 96.61
N LEU A 1020 -41.32 -19.72 96.89
CA LEU A 1020 -41.18 -18.67 95.86
C LEU A 1020 -39.72 -18.34 95.51
N ALA A 1021 -38.77 -18.73 96.36
CA ALA A 1021 -37.33 -18.57 96.14
C ALA A 1021 -36.70 -19.74 95.34
N ALA A 1022 -37.40 -20.88 95.23
CA ALA A 1022 -36.95 -22.04 94.47
C ALA A 1022 -37.24 -21.93 92.96
N MET A 1023 -38.22 -21.12 92.53
CA MET A 1023 -38.55 -20.92 91.11
C MET A 1023 -37.73 -19.85 90.39
N GLN A 1024 -36.89 -19.09 91.09
CA GLN A 1024 -35.99 -18.09 90.48
C GLN A 1024 -34.62 -18.66 90.10
N ALA A 1025 -34.25 -19.84 90.59
CA ALA A 1025 -33.01 -20.54 90.22
C ALA A 1025 -33.14 -21.37 88.92
N ASP A 1026 -34.35 -21.85 88.60
CA ASP A 1026 -34.62 -22.66 87.39
C ASP A 1026 -34.71 -21.82 86.09
N LEU A 1027 -34.74 -20.48 86.20
CA LEU A 1027 -34.89 -19.56 85.07
C LEU A 1027 -33.55 -19.02 84.54
N GLU A 1028 -32.46 -19.15 85.31
CA GLU A 1028 -31.09 -18.78 84.90
C GLU A 1028 -30.31 -19.96 84.28
N GLU A 1029 -30.72 -21.21 84.53
CA GLU A 1029 -30.13 -22.42 83.92
C GLU A 1029 -30.63 -22.65 82.48
N ALA A 1030 -31.88 -22.24 82.17
CA ALA A 1030 -32.45 -22.29 80.82
C ALA A 1030 -31.88 -21.24 79.84
N ALA A 1031 -31.16 -20.24 80.32
CA ALA A 1031 -30.53 -19.19 79.49
C ALA A 1031 -29.05 -19.50 79.12
N ASN A 1032 -28.40 -20.44 79.80
CA ASN A 1032 -27.00 -20.81 79.54
C ASN A 1032 -26.85 -22.03 78.59
N ASP A 1033 -27.87 -22.88 78.49
CA ASP A 1033 -27.91 -24.00 77.53
C ASP A 1033 -28.20 -23.55 76.08
N ALA A 1034 -28.79 -22.36 75.90
CA ALA A 1034 -29.03 -21.75 74.60
C ALA A 1034 -27.77 -21.12 73.96
N LYS A 1035 -26.67 -20.96 74.72
CA LYS A 1035 -25.41 -20.35 74.23
C LYS A 1035 -24.28 -21.36 73.95
N GLN A 1036 -24.32 -22.57 74.50
CA GLN A 1036 -23.33 -23.62 74.22
C GLN A 1036 -23.73 -24.59 73.10
N ALA A 1037 -24.99 -24.56 72.66
CA ALA A 1037 -25.46 -25.28 71.47
C ALA A 1037 -25.10 -24.57 70.14
N ASP A 1038 -24.87 -23.26 70.16
CA ASP A 1038 -24.60 -22.42 68.98
C ASP A 1038 -23.13 -22.48 68.49
N GLU A 1039 -22.18 -22.91 69.34
CA GLU A 1039 -20.76 -23.04 68.98
C GLU A 1039 -20.34 -24.45 68.51
N ARG A 1040 -21.24 -25.45 68.54
CA ARG A 1040 -21.01 -26.79 67.96
C ARG A 1040 -21.69 -27.02 66.60
N ALA A 1041 -22.50 -26.07 66.11
CA ALA A 1041 -23.12 -26.11 64.78
C ALA A 1041 -22.29 -25.45 63.65
N LYS A 1042 -21.24 -24.68 63.98
CA LYS A 1042 -20.38 -23.95 63.01
C LYS A 1042 -19.26 -24.79 62.37
N LYS A 1043 -19.22 -26.10 62.60
CA LYS A 1043 -18.26 -27.04 61.97
C LYS A 1043 -18.90 -28.13 61.10
N ALA A 1044 -20.23 -28.04 60.90
CA ALA A 1044 -21.02 -28.85 59.96
C ALA A 1044 -21.57 -28.01 58.78
N THR A 1045 -21.02 -26.81 58.57
CA THR A 1045 -21.37 -25.87 57.50
C THR A 1045 -20.37 -25.90 56.33
N ALA A 1046 -19.38 -26.81 56.38
CA ALA A 1046 -18.36 -27.00 55.35
C ALA A 1046 -18.66 -28.17 54.38
N ASP A 1047 -19.71 -28.98 54.63
CA ASP A 1047 -20.10 -30.11 53.78
C ASP A 1047 -21.47 -29.94 53.08
N CYS A 1048 -22.17 -28.82 53.30
CA CYS A 1048 -23.41 -28.48 52.56
C CYS A 1048 -23.18 -27.56 51.34
N ALA A 1049 -21.93 -27.27 50.99
CA ALA A 1049 -21.51 -26.60 49.76
C ALA A 1049 -21.49 -27.52 48.52
N ARG A 1050 -22.09 -28.72 48.59
CA ARG A 1050 -22.18 -29.68 47.48
C ARG A 1050 -23.60 -30.03 47.04
N VAL A 1051 -24.62 -29.40 47.63
CA VAL A 1051 -26.04 -29.66 47.29
C VAL A 1051 -26.81 -28.36 46.94
N PHE A 1052 -26.19 -27.19 47.10
CA PHE A 1052 -26.76 -25.89 46.70
C PHE A 1052 -26.42 -25.45 45.26
N GLU A 1053 -25.57 -26.21 44.54
CA GLU A 1053 -25.31 -26.00 43.10
C GLU A 1053 -26.39 -26.66 42.21
N GLU A 1054 -27.24 -27.54 42.75
CA GLU A 1054 -28.28 -28.26 42.00
C GLU A 1054 -29.68 -27.61 42.08
N ILE A 1055 -29.85 -26.48 42.78
CA ILE A 1055 -31.14 -25.75 42.90
C ILE A 1055 -31.07 -24.32 42.31
N ARG A 1056 -29.96 -23.97 41.65
CA ARG A 1056 -29.81 -22.69 40.92
C ARG A 1056 -29.97 -22.80 39.39
N GLN A 1057 -29.97 -24.00 38.83
CA GLN A 1057 -30.26 -24.22 37.39
C GLN A 1057 -31.77 -24.34 37.09
N GLU A 1058 -32.61 -24.51 38.11
CA GLU A 1058 -34.06 -24.70 37.96
C GLU A 1058 -34.90 -23.40 38.07
N GLN A 1059 -34.25 -22.23 37.92
CA GLN A 1059 -34.91 -20.92 37.85
C GLN A 1059 -34.72 -20.19 36.49
N GLU A 1060 -34.04 -20.81 35.51
CA GLU A 1060 -33.85 -20.22 34.17
C GLU A 1060 -34.76 -20.78 33.07
N HIS A 1061 -35.65 -21.72 33.39
CA HIS A 1061 -36.61 -22.29 32.42
C HIS A 1061 -38.02 -21.68 32.43
N THR A 1062 -38.34 -20.77 33.35
CA THR A 1062 -39.68 -20.14 33.42
C THR A 1062 -39.84 -18.90 32.52
N LYS A 1063 -38.79 -18.44 31.83
CA LYS A 1063 -38.84 -17.24 30.95
C LYS A 1063 -38.91 -17.49 29.43
N GLN A 1064 -38.95 -18.74 28.95
CA GLN A 1064 -39.08 -19.04 27.50
C GLN A 1064 -40.37 -19.80 27.11
N ALA A 1065 -41.33 -19.93 28.03
CA ALA A 1065 -42.65 -20.51 27.75
C ALA A 1065 -43.72 -19.49 27.28
N GLU A 1066 -43.45 -18.18 27.34
CA GLU A 1066 -44.46 -17.16 26.95
C GLU A 1066 -44.43 -16.75 25.47
N LYS A 1067 -43.44 -17.17 24.67
CA LYS A 1067 -43.32 -16.74 23.26
C LYS A 1067 -43.70 -17.75 22.17
N ALA A 1068 -43.96 -19.03 22.46
CA ALA A 1068 -44.42 -20.00 21.46
C ALA A 1068 -45.91 -20.37 21.56
N ARG A 1069 -46.66 -19.67 22.43
CA ARG A 1069 -48.13 -19.76 22.57
C ARG A 1069 -48.91 -19.12 21.40
N LYS A 1070 -48.24 -18.42 20.47
CA LYS A 1070 -48.89 -17.73 19.34
C LYS A 1070 -48.79 -18.41 17.97
N GLN A 1071 -48.17 -19.59 17.84
CA GLN A 1071 -47.94 -20.21 16.51
C GLN A 1071 -48.66 -21.55 16.27
N PHE A 1072 -49.26 -22.18 17.29
CA PHE A 1072 -49.98 -23.46 17.13
C PHE A 1072 -51.52 -23.38 17.21
N GLU A 1073 -52.08 -22.17 17.36
CA GLU A 1073 -53.52 -21.92 17.16
C GLU A 1073 -54.00 -22.13 15.70
N ALA A 1074 -53.10 -22.41 14.74
CA ALA A 1074 -53.43 -22.51 13.32
C ALA A 1074 -53.47 -23.93 12.71
N GLN A 1075 -53.04 -25.01 13.40
CA GLN A 1075 -53.00 -26.37 12.79
C GLN A 1075 -53.92 -27.41 13.45
N VAL A 1076 -54.82 -26.98 14.33
CA VAL A 1076 -55.94 -27.77 14.86
C VAL A 1076 -57.07 -28.01 13.83
N LYS A 1077 -56.98 -27.46 12.61
CA LYS A 1077 -58.03 -27.58 11.58
C LYS A 1077 -57.86 -28.69 10.54
N GLU A 1078 -56.78 -29.48 10.55
CA GLU A 1078 -56.52 -30.48 9.49
C GLU A 1078 -56.70 -31.96 9.93
N LEU A 1079 -57.02 -32.22 11.21
CA LEU A 1079 -57.29 -33.56 11.74
C LEU A 1079 -58.78 -33.84 12.03
N GLN A 1080 -59.69 -33.21 11.29
CA GLN A 1080 -61.12 -33.53 11.33
C GLN A 1080 -61.61 -34.42 10.18
N ILE A 1081 -60.74 -34.79 9.24
CA ILE A 1081 -61.12 -35.59 8.06
C ILE A 1081 -60.03 -36.62 7.75
N ARG A 1082 -59.96 -37.69 8.55
CA ARG A 1082 -59.66 -39.07 8.08
C ARG A 1082 -59.82 -40.09 9.19
N LEU A 1083 -61.05 -40.07 9.69
CA LEU A 1083 -61.78 -41.08 10.43
C LEU A 1083 -62.11 -42.34 9.58
N GLU A 1084 -61.68 -42.45 8.33
CA GLU A 1084 -62.43 -43.28 7.37
C GLU A 1084 -61.85 -44.64 6.97
N GLU A 1085 -60.72 -45.08 7.50
CA GLU A 1085 -60.20 -46.40 7.10
C GLU A 1085 -59.57 -47.11 8.31
N SER A 1086 -60.30 -47.59 9.32
CA SER A 1086 -61.50 -48.43 9.22
C SER A 1086 -61.36 -49.46 8.11
N GLU A 1087 -60.68 -50.58 8.38
CA GLU A 1087 -61.28 -51.91 8.26
C GLU A 1087 -60.21 -53.01 8.18
N SER A 1088 -60.20 -53.84 9.24
CA SER A 1088 -59.85 -55.26 9.21
C SER A 1088 -58.37 -55.61 8.98
N GLY A 1089 -57.74 -56.47 9.78
CA GLY A 1089 -58.28 -57.72 10.30
C GLY A 1089 -57.94 -58.87 9.35
N ALA A 1090 -56.80 -59.52 9.61
CA ALA A 1090 -56.50 -60.93 9.31
C ALA A 1090 -56.55 -61.42 7.84
N SER A 1091 -55.38 -61.72 7.24
CA SER A 1091 -55.11 -63.06 6.70
C SER A 1091 -53.66 -63.27 6.23
N LYS A 1092 -52.99 -64.18 6.93
CA LYS A 1092 -51.92 -65.12 6.57
C LYS A 1092 -51.43 -65.23 5.10
N THR A 1093 -50.09 -65.14 4.99
CA THR A 1093 -49.18 -66.12 4.36
C THR A 1093 -49.24 -66.36 2.84
N GLY A 1094 -48.55 -65.48 2.08
CA GLY A 1094 -48.16 -65.75 0.68
C GLY A 1094 -46.96 -64.92 0.17
N LYS A 1095 -46.62 -63.79 0.80
CA LYS A 1095 -45.60 -62.84 0.31
C LYS A 1095 -44.22 -62.90 1.02
N LYS A 1096 -43.90 -63.97 1.76
CA LYS A 1096 -42.62 -64.09 2.51
C LYS A 1096 -41.40 -64.52 1.67
N ALA A 1097 -41.59 -65.00 0.44
CA ALA A 1097 -40.47 -65.37 -0.44
C ALA A 1097 -39.99 -64.22 -1.34
N ILE A 1098 -40.91 -63.36 -1.79
CA ILE A 1098 -40.58 -62.20 -2.66
C ILE A 1098 -40.07 -61.02 -1.82
N SER A 1099 -40.63 -60.79 -0.62
CA SER A 1099 -40.12 -59.78 0.33
C SER A 1099 -38.68 -60.06 0.80
N LYS A 1100 -38.21 -61.31 0.82
CA LYS A 1100 -36.81 -61.62 1.20
C LYS A 1100 -35.80 -61.30 0.10
N MET A 1101 -36.19 -61.40 -1.18
CA MET A 1101 -35.32 -60.99 -2.29
C MET A 1101 -35.34 -59.46 -2.47
N GLU A 1102 -36.48 -58.81 -2.27
CA GLU A 1102 -36.58 -57.34 -2.30
C GLU A 1102 -35.92 -56.68 -1.07
N GLN A 1103 -35.94 -57.34 0.09
CA GLN A 1103 -35.18 -56.89 1.25
C GLN A 1103 -33.68 -57.13 1.07
N ARG A 1104 -33.25 -58.20 0.38
CA ARG A 1104 -31.83 -58.42 0.05
C ARG A 1104 -31.31 -57.42 -0.97
N ILE A 1105 -32.13 -57.00 -1.94
CA ILE A 1105 -31.78 -55.95 -2.90
C ILE A 1105 -31.73 -54.58 -2.20
N ARG A 1106 -32.67 -54.25 -1.30
CA ARG A 1106 -32.58 -53.01 -0.50
C ARG A 1106 -31.45 -53.02 0.55
N GLU A 1107 -31.11 -54.16 1.11
CA GLU A 1107 -29.96 -54.31 2.01
C GLU A 1107 -28.65 -54.18 1.23
N LEU A 1108 -28.54 -54.74 0.02
CA LEU A 1108 -27.36 -54.59 -0.84
C LEU A 1108 -27.25 -53.19 -1.47
N GLU A 1109 -28.37 -52.52 -1.78
CA GLU A 1109 -28.40 -51.11 -2.21
C GLU A 1109 -28.06 -50.17 -1.04
N GLY A 1110 -28.53 -50.49 0.17
CA GLY A 1110 -28.16 -49.78 1.41
C GLY A 1110 -26.72 -50.03 1.85
N GLU A 1111 -26.18 -51.23 1.65
CA GLU A 1111 -24.76 -51.56 1.84
C GLU A 1111 -23.90 -50.89 0.77
N LEU A 1112 -24.36 -50.77 -0.49
CA LEU A 1112 -23.67 -50.03 -1.54
C LEU A 1112 -23.69 -48.51 -1.30
N GLU A 1113 -24.80 -47.93 -0.81
CA GLU A 1113 -24.86 -46.52 -0.38
C GLU A 1113 -24.06 -46.28 0.90
N ALA A 1114 -24.05 -47.21 1.85
CA ALA A 1114 -23.22 -47.14 3.04
C ALA A 1114 -21.74 -47.29 2.70
N GLU A 1115 -21.39 -48.13 1.72
CA GLU A 1115 -20.01 -48.30 1.26
C GLU A 1115 -19.57 -47.14 0.34
N GLN A 1116 -20.48 -46.52 -0.42
CA GLN A 1116 -20.22 -45.26 -1.13
C GLN A 1116 -20.10 -44.06 -0.18
N ARG A 1117 -20.86 -44.03 0.92
CA ARG A 1117 -20.69 -43.04 2.00
C ARG A 1117 -19.41 -43.28 2.79
N ARG A 1118 -19.07 -44.54 3.10
CA ARG A 1118 -17.77 -44.91 3.71
C ARG A 1118 -16.61 -44.64 2.78
N HIS A 1119 -16.75 -44.85 1.47
CA HIS A 1119 -15.73 -44.50 0.46
C HIS A 1119 -15.60 -42.98 0.31
N GLY A 1120 -16.71 -42.24 0.40
CA GLY A 1120 -16.71 -40.77 0.45
C GLY A 1120 -16.11 -40.21 1.74
N GLU A 1121 -16.33 -40.85 2.89
CA GLU A 1121 -15.72 -40.52 4.17
C GLU A 1121 -14.25 -40.96 4.22
N THR A 1122 -13.87 -42.10 3.65
CA THR A 1122 -12.45 -42.47 3.50
C THR A 1122 -11.77 -41.58 2.48
N GLN A 1123 -12.39 -41.12 1.40
CA GLN A 1123 -11.79 -40.09 0.53
C GLN A 1123 -11.70 -38.71 1.21
N LYS A 1124 -12.69 -38.31 2.02
CA LYS A 1124 -12.62 -37.06 2.80
C LYS A 1124 -11.58 -37.15 3.92
N ASN A 1125 -11.46 -38.31 4.57
CA ASN A 1125 -10.42 -38.58 5.56
C ASN A 1125 -9.06 -38.77 4.91
N LEU A 1126 -8.95 -39.38 3.74
CA LEU A 1126 -7.72 -39.46 2.95
C LEU A 1126 -7.32 -38.06 2.48
N ARG A 1127 -8.25 -37.18 2.08
CA ARG A 1127 -7.97 -35.77 1.77
C ARG A 1127 -7.62 -34.94 3.00
N LYS A 1128 -8.22 -35.23 4.17
CA LYS A 1128 -7.83 -34.61 5.45
C LYS A 1128 -6.48 -35.11 5.94
N VAL A 1129 -6.17 -36.39 5.75
CA VAL A 1129 -4.88 -37.00 6.10
C VAL A 1129 -3.82 -36.62 5.07
N ASP A 1130 -4.14 -36.41 3.80
CA ASP A 1130 -3.25 -35.83 2.78
C ASP A 1130 -3.03 -34.34 3.05
N ARG A 1131 -4.05 -33.60 3.48
CA ARG A 1131 -3.87 -32.21 3.93
C ARG A 1131 -3.02 -32.15 5.18
N ARG A 1132 -3.27 -33.04 6.15
CA ARG A 1132 -2.49 -33.11 7.39
C ARG A 1132 -1.09 -33.68 7.17
N MET A 1133 -0.89 -34.59 6.23
CA MET A 1133 0.44 -35.03 5.77
C MET A 1133 1.12 -33.90 5.01
N LYS A 1134 0.44 -33.18 4.12
CA LYS A 1134 1.03 -32.01 3.46
C LYS A 1134 1.33 -30.88 4.44
N GLU A 1135 0.49 -30.66 5.44
CA GLU A 1135 0.73 -29.71 6.53
C GLU A 1135 1.88 -30.20 7.42
N LEU A 1136 1.97 -31.48 7.77
CA LEU A 1136 3.09 -32.05 8.55
C LEU A 1136 4.38 -32.17 7.74
N THR A 1137 4.31 -32.39 6.43
CA THR A 1137 5.45 -32.37 5.50
C THR A 1137 5.87 -30.93 5.24
N MET A 1138 4.94 -29.99 5.10
CA MET A 1138 5.26 -28.56 5.04
C MET A 1138 5.82 -28.07 6.38
N GLN A 1139 5.30 -28.52 7.52
CA GLN A 1139 5.83 -28.22 8.85
C GLN A 1139 7.21 -28.87 9.02
N SER A 1140 7.42 -30.10 8.57
CA SER A 1140 8.74 -30.76 8.60
C SER A 1140 9.72 -30.14 7.61
N GLU A 1141 9.28 -29.65 6.45
CA GLU A 1141 10.07 -28.90 5.49
C GLU A 1141 10.32 -27.47 5.96
N GLU A 1142 9.41 -26.87 6.72
CA GLU A 1142 9.53 -25.55 7.32
C GLU A 1142 10.43 -25.61 8.57
N ASP A 1143 10.34 -26.67 9.36
CA ASP A 1143 11.26 -26.97 10.45
C ASP A 1143 12.64 -27.34 9.90
N LYS A 1144 12.73 -28.07 8.79
CA LYS A 1144 13.99 -28.33 8.09
C LYS A 1144 14.56 -27.06 7.46
N LYS A 1145 13.73 -26.20 6.86
CA LYS A 1145 14.15 -24.88 6.36
C LYS A 1145 14.52 -23.93 7.50
N ASN A 1146 13.87 -23.99 8.65
CA ASN A 1146 14.21 -23.21 9.84
C ASN A 1146 15.49 -23.75 10.48
N HIS A 1147 15.71 -25.06 10.45
CA HIS A 1147 16.98 -25.69 10.84
C HIS A 1147 18.10 -25.30 9.87
N ASP A 1148 17.88 -25.38 8.56
CA ASP A 1148 18.83 -24.95 7.52
C ASP A 1148 19.06 -23.43 7.57
N ARG A 1149 18.06 -22.62 7.92
CA ARG A 1149 18.21 -21.17 8.16
C ARG A 1149 18.97 -20.89 9.44
N MET A 1150 18.75 -21.66 10.51
CA MET A 1150 19.55 -21.55 11.73
C MET A 1150 20.97 -22.05 11.48
N GLN A 1151 21.16 -23.08 10.67
CA GLN A 1151 22.46 -23.62 10.30
C GLN A 1151 23.20 -22.66 9.36
N GLU A 1152 22.52 -22.05 8.38
CA GLU A 1152 23.05 -20.93 7.60
C GLU A 1152 23.32 -19.70 8.45
N LEU A 1153 22.49 -19.40 9.47
CA LEU A 1153 22.73 -18.29 10.37
C LEU A 1153 23.95 -18.58 11.25
N VAL A 1154 24.11 -19.83 11.71
CA VAL A 1154 25.27 -20.31 12.44
C VAL A 1154 26.51 -20.31 11.54
N GLU A 1155 26.42 -20.73 10.28
CA GLU A 1155 27.51 -20.69 9.30
C GLU A 1155 27.83 -19.26 8.84
N LYS A 1156 26.84 -18.36 8.72
CA LYS A 1156 27.04 -16.93 8.47
C LYS A 1156 27.62 -16.22 9.70
N LEU A 1157 27.23 -16.61 10.91
CA LEU A 1157 27.82 -16.10 12.15
C LEU A 1157 29.22 -16.67 12.36
N GLN A 1158 29.48 -17.94 12.05
CA GLN A 1158 30.82 -18.54 12.05
C GLN A 1158 31.68 -17.94 10.94
N GLY A 1159 31.15 -17.71 9.75
CA GLY A 1159 31.80 -17.01 8.64
C GLY A 1159 32.11 -15.56 9.02
N LYS A 1160 31.19 -14.86 9.68
CA LYS A 1160 31.45 -13.52 10.26
C LYS A 1160 32.48 -13.57 11.39
N ILE A 1161 32.48 -14.58 12.25
CA ILE A 1161 33.51 -14.78 13.28
C ILE A 1161 34.85 -15.09 12.63
N THR A 1162 34.90 -15.84 11.54
CA THR A 1162 36.12 -16.15 10.78
C THR A 1162 36.61 -14.91 10.05
N THR A 1163 35.71 -14.11 9.50
CA THR A 1163 36.03 -12.84 8.82
C THR A 1163 36.46 -11.79 9.83
N TYR A 1164 35.83 -11.72 11.01
CA TYR A 1164 36.26 -10.86 12.10
C TYR A 1164 37.56 -11.34 12.72
N LYS A 1165 37.80 -12.65 12.84
CA LYS A 1165 39.13 -13.19 13.18
C LYS A 1165 40.16 -12.80 12.15
N ARG A 1166 39.86 -12.93 10.85
CA ARG A 1166 40.77 -12.50 9.77
C ARG A 1166 40.98 -10.99 9.76
N GLN A 1167 39.95 -10.18 10.06
CA GLN A 1167 40.09 -8.72 10.18
C GLN A 1167 40.84 -8.31 11.44
N VAL A 1168 40.71 -9.06 12.53
CA VAL A 1168 41.51 -8.88 13.75
C VAL A 1168 42.95 -9.32 13.50
N GLU A 1169 43.19 -10.44 12.82
CA GLU A 1169 44.51 -10.91 12.40
C GLU A 1169 45.16 -9.94 11.40
N GLU A 1170 44.43 -9.44 10.39
CA GLU A 1170 44.90 -8.40 9.46
C GLU A 1170 45.14 -7.07 10.20
N ALA A 1171 44.32 -6.71 11.19
CA ALA A 1171 44.54 -5.51 12.01
C ALA A 1171 45.71 -5.70 12.99
N GLU A 1172 45.92 -6.90 13.52
CA GLU A 1172 47.07 -7.28 14.35
C GLU A 1172 48.35 -7.35 13.51
N GLU A 1173 48.28 -7.79 12.27
CA GLU A 1173 49.39 -7.83 11.32
C GLU A 1173 49.74 -6.41 10.84
N ILE A 1174 48.74 -5.57 10.55
CA ILE A 1174 48.95 -4.14 10.28
C ILE A 1174 49.47 -3.43 11.54
N ALA A 1175 48.97 -3.77 12.73
CA ALA A 1175 49.49 -3.23 13.99
C ALA A 1175 50.92 -3.71 14.25
N ALA A 1176 51.26 -4.96 13.95
CA ALA A 1176 52.61 -5.52 14.07
C ALA A 1176 53.57 -4.92 13.03
N ILE A 1177 53.12 -4.69 11.79
CA ILE A 1177 53.87 -3.98 10.74
C ILE A 1177 54.06 -2.51 11.14
N ASN A 1178 53.04 -1.86 11.70
CA ASN A 1178 53.14 -0.49 12.19
C ASN A 1178 54.01 -0.40 13.44
N LEU A 1179 53.98 -1.40 14.33
CA LEU A 1179 54.85 -1.51 15.50
C LEU A 1179 56.29 -1.82 15.08
N ALA A 1180 56.51 -2.61 14.03
CA ALA A 1180 57.83 -2.87 13.45
C ALA A 1180 58.36 -1.61 12.73
N LYS A 1181 57.51 -0.88 12.02
CA LYS A 1181 57.86 0.44 11.46
C LYS A 1181 58.13 1.47 12.56
N TYR A 1182 57.34 1.48 13.63
CA TYR A 1182 57.57 2.35 14.78
C TYR A 1182 58.86 1.99 15.49
N ARG A 1183 59.15 0.70 15.72
CA ARG A 1183 60.44 0.23 16.26
C ARG A 1183 61.60 0.57 15.34
N LYS A 1184 61.42 0.46 14.02
CA LYS A 1184 62.46 0.85 13.04
C LYS A 1184 62.71 2.36 13.06
N ILE A 1185 61.65 3.17 13.08
CA ILE A 1185 61.75 4.63 13.19
C ILE A 1185 62.33 5.02 14.55
N GLN A 1186 61.95 4.33 15.63
CA GLN A 1186 62.52 4.51 16.96
C GLN A 1186 64.01 4.15 16.98
N HIS A 1187 64.43 3.08 16.32
CA HIS A 1187 65.84 2.72 16.19
C HIS A 1187 66.60 3.71 15.30
N GLU A 1188 65.97 4.22 14.22
CA GLU A 1188 66.56 5.27 13.39
C GLU A 1188 66.67 6.61 14.14
N ILE A 1189 65.75 6.90 15.06
CA ILE A 1189 65.80 8.04 15.98
C ILE A 1189 66.86 7.80 17.05
N GLU A 1190 66.94 6.62 17.67
CA GLU A 1190 67.98 6.25 18.63
C GLU A 1190 69.37 6.29 17.97
N ASP A 1191 69.53 5.81 16.74
CA ASP A 1191 70.77 5.93 15.97
C ASP A 1191 71.09 7.38 15.60
N ALA A 1192 70.06 8.21 15.35
CA ALA A 1192 70.23 9.64 15.09
C ALA A 1192 70.55 10.41 16.37
N GLU A 1193 69.99 10.01 17.51
CA GLU A 1193 70.29 10.51 18.86
C GLU A 1193 71.68 10.06 19.29
N GLU A 1194 72.09 8.82 19.06
CA GLU A 1194 73.46 8.38 19.30
C GLU A 1194 74.46 9.08 18.38
N ARG A 1195 74.10 9.34 17.12
CA ARG A 1195 74.93 10.18 16.23
C ARG A 1195 74.96 11.63 16.69
N ALA A 1196 73.85 12.17 17.19
CA ALA A 1196 73.79 13.51 17.75
C ALA A 1196 74.57 13.61 19.07
N ASP A 1197 74.53 12.60 19.93
CA ASP A 1197 75.29 12.49 21.18
C ASP A 1197 76.77 12.26 20.90
N GLN A 1198 77.13 11.47 19.90
CA GLN A 1198 78.51 11.34 19.43
C GLN A 1198 79.01 12.66 18.82
N ALA A 1199 78.15 13.37 18.07
CA ALA A 1199 78.47 14.69 17.55
C ALA A 1199 78.55 15.75 18.66
N GLU A 1200 77.71 15.69 19.69
CA GLU A 1200 77.74 16.56 20.87
C GLU A 1200 78.92 16.24 21.78
N GLN A 1201 79.28 14.97 21.96
CA GLN A 1201 80.50 14.54 22.65
C GLN A 1201 81.75 14.93 21.84
N ALA A 1202 81.71 14.87 20.50
CA ALA A 1202 82.77 15.38 19.65
C ALA A 1202 82.85 16.91 19.70
N LEU A 1203 81.71 17.62 19.78
CA LEU A 1203 81.62 19.06 19.97
C LEU A 1203 82.02 19.48 21.40
N GLN A 1204 81.75 18.68 22.42
CA GLN A 1204 82.22 18.88 23.79
C GLN A 1204 83.72 18.60 23.88
N LYS A 1205 84.24 17.56 23.20
CA LYS A 1205 85.68 17.32 23.06
C LYS A 1205 86.36 18.45 22.28
N LEU A 1206 85.75 18.98 21.21
CA LEU A 1206 86.25 20.14 20.45
C LEU A 1206 86.11 21.47 21.21
N ARG A 1207 85.05 21.67 22.02
CA ARG A 1207 84.87 22.84 22.90
C ARG A 1207 85.78 22.78 24.13
N ALA A 1208 86.12 21.59 24.62
CA ALA A 1208 87.15 21.37 25.64
C ALA A 1208 88.57 21.55 25.07
N LYS A 1209 88.79 21.21 23.79
CA LYS A 1209 90.06 21.46 23.07
C LYS A 1209 90.22 22.93 22.61
N ASN A 1210 89.13 23.65 22.35
CA ASN A 1210 89.12 25.07 21.96
C ASN A 1210 88.99 26.05 23.15
N ARG A 1211 88.75 25.56 24.38
CA ARG A 1211 88.84 26.37 25.61
C ARG A 1211 90.25 26.40 26.22
N SER A 1212 91.23 25.71 25.64
CA SER A 1212 92.59 25.62 26.21
C SER A 1212 93.71 26.32 25.43
N SER A 1213 93.51 26.96 24.27
CA SER A 1213 94.64 27.72 23.65
C SER A 1213 94.34 28.80 22.60
N VAL A 1214 93.20 29.50 22.63
CA VAL A 1214 93.18 30.89 22.13
C VAL A 1214 93.70 31.80 23.24
N SER A 1215 95.02 31.99 23.25
CA SER A 1215 95.62 33.25 23.68
C SER A 1215 96.43 33.81 22.52
N MET A 1216 96.23 35.10 22.27
CA MET A 1216 97.01 35.99 21.38
C MET A 1216 96.51 36.15 19.93
N SER A 1217 95.79 37.26 19.76
CA SER A 1217 96.16 38.38 18.87
C SER A 1217 96.00 38.18 17.34
N ARG A 1218 94.99 38.76 16.69
CA ARG A 1218 94.79 40.18 16.24
C ARG A 1218 95.28 40.42 14.80
N GLY A 1219 94.35 40.87 13.96
CA GLY A 1219 94.61 41.95 12.99
C GLY A 1219 94.44 41.63 11.51
N ALA A 1220 93.43 42.29 10.90
CA ALA A 1220 93.41 42.93 9.57
C ALA A 1220 93.66 42.06 8.31
N SER A 1221 93.14 42.31 7.11
CA SER A 1221 92.17 43.23 6.50
C SER A 1221 92.17 42.93 4.98
N VAL A 1222 91.13 43.34 4.26
CA VAL A 1222 91.22 43.94 2.88
C VAL A 1222 91.25 43.01 1.63
N VAL A 1223 90.11 43.07 0.89
CA VAL A 1223 89.95 43.53 -0.52
C VAL A 1223 90.10 42.58 -1.74
N SER A 1224 89.04 42.63 -2.57
CA SER A 1224 88.94 42.63 -4.05
C SER A 1224 89.40 41.45 -4.90
N GLY A 1225 88.53 41.09 -5.86
CA GLY A 1225 88.93 41.25 -7.27
C GLY A 1225 88.80 40.05 -8.20
N ASN A 1226 87.71 40.05 -8.96
CA ASN A 1226 87.65 39.98 -10.43
C ASN A 1226 88.18 38.75 -11.22
N ASN A 1227 87.25 38.21 -12.02
CA ASN A 1227 87.35 37.68 -13.40
C ASN A 1227 88.35 36.59 -13.80
N GLY A 1228 87.81 35.57 -14.51
CA GLY A 1228 88.42 35.10 -15.77
C GLY A 1228 88.58 33.60 -15.95
N GLN A 1229 87.55 32.97 -16.55
CA GLN A 1229 87.57 31.85 -17.52
C GLN A 1229 88.79 30.91 -17.59
N ALA A 1230 88.57 29.60 -17.42
CA ALA A 1230 88.35 28.65 -18.53
C ALA A 1230 88.51 27.18 -18.10
N ALA A 1231 87.75 26.32 -18.80
CA ALA A 1231 88.01 24.91 -19.09
C ALA A 1231 87.38 23.80 -18.21
N ARG A 1232 86.55 23.03 -18.94
CA ARG A 1232 86.33 21.56 -18.89
C ARG A 1232 85.44 20.99 -17.78
N GLY A 1233 84.24 20.59 -18.22
CA GLY A 1233 84.02 19.16 -18.48
C GLY A 1233 83.18 18.37 -17.47
N ARG A 1234 81.89 18.22 -17.84
CA ARG A 1234 81.02 17.03 -17.71
C ARG A 1234 80.23 16.76 -16.41
N ILE A 1235 78.90 16.70 -16.64
CA ILE A 1235 77.84 15.85 -16.05
C ILE A 1235 77.24 16.39 -14.74
N GLN A 1236 76.14 17.15 -14.85
CA GLN A 1236 74.73 16.74 -14.72
C GLN A 1236 74.31 16.38 -13.29
N SER A 1237 73.61 17.30 -12.62
CA SER A 1237 72.30 17.06 -11.99
C SER A 1237 71.81 18.37 -11.33
N SER A 1238 70.87 19.04 -11.98
CA SER A 1238 70.08 20.11 -11.36
C SER A 1238 68.69 19.56 -11.07
N VAL A 1239 68.39 19.48 -9.78
CA VAL A 1239 67.06 19.62 -9.21
C VAL A 1239 66.48 20.97 -9.65
N THR A 1240 65.24 21.00 -10.13
CA THR A 1240 64.27 22.05 -9.78
C THR A 1240 62.86 21.55 -10.08
N ARG A 1241 62.11 21.41 -8.99
CA ARG A 1241 60.67 21.33 -8.89
C ARG A 1241 60.21 22.73 -8.46
N THR A 1242 59.15 23.23 -9.08
CA THR A 1242 58.20 24.33 -8.76
C THR A 1242 57.85 25.00 -10.10
N GLU A 1243 56.59 25.19 -10.49
CA GLU A 1243 55.41 25.61 -9.72
C GLU A 1243 54.13 25.38 -10.58
N GLU A 1244 52.99 25.28 -9.88
CA GLU A 1244 51.60 25.52 -10.36
C GLU A 1244 50.91 24.50 -11.30
N HIS A 1245 50.38 23.40 -10.75
CA HIS A 1245 48.94 23.16 -10.50
C HIS A 1245 48.69 21.79 -9.85
#